data_AF-A0A2R5L415-F1
#
_entry.id   AF-A0A2R5L415-F1
#
_cell.length_a   1.000
_cell.length_b   1.000
_cell.length_c   1.000
_cell.angle_alpha   90.00
_cell.angle_beta   90.00
_cell.angle_gamma   90.00
#
_symmetry.space_group_name_H-M   'P 1'
#
loop_
_entity.id
_entity.type
_entity.pdbx_description
1 polymer ?
#
loop_
_entity_poly.entity_id
_entity_poly.type
_entity_poly.pdbx_seq_one_letter_code
_entity_poly.pdbx_strand_id
1 'polypeptide(L)'
;QAVEKHLFRWKKFPLRLPPPLLQLRDARKNRTVSLRDVLVVPNPEEVVTRDAKGRPPRLDADQLLSIRELGEFQVESVAFPGQRHRWRLSGVLQSGRSRCRGHLLRHLSLALRLLVVTARNRLDGPFLSLRGAVNALRQALFLLLDALVGLPSVSATLLSSRLQEERVKHLVAELTPESDLEQELENLCLFVRYHIKKQTMEKCHINGERLPSVPYVYKTPKGQVMDLRLYNTEVVRQAVPFLSHILAKESRGWFPAFREAVVTQLRAKMFSDELIEKQAQLAVQEEYLQRVLNAVRADAALEALAPGLGTLLADQAHATVLLQRAADIVQHRAACCVAEEKRRLEEEHPILSSVGPWLRARLGAIEEQMAEEQALEAHSAALTLCRERGLVQVAYFMGRDLGFLREQAPALQAELARLRAPTRTFAWRMHVWRPSQWQVHRLSGSCPTDRPSYVLEKQMVRLTSTRWPFWRWGNYALRTFVHTCNAMFLLGVVIPWCSPLSLRSLFLAQPFTSDYEVNPQDGSLQPRKSSTTQTLCSRLHSLWRHISKARTRSQPGFVGLSGHANRAWNYVVKGILGTLLLVLLFPACCLITCAASLTAAMSAPLWMPLLTLLFHLLMLVTYDWDSPSPDRNRICVLGEALLWEGVVLGLLQPLAALLVAFVLCPIAAALLFLVAVVRWGVVSIWDTLLYHMVIRQRARLPLSDSWLVWRVSGPGHDHLYWVLSLQQALAALVAKLELEVLSAFQQQTEHRLLEPLRLYEHLVRTCFGPFSGTLSREYGPYKSLDAELNNMVSALKAEVDRRKNELQPGLGVNVRSRTRMRADDLRSALQIGCTLVHKLLPATWSEHVWRERGLQEKDWLGLTAQLFSEVFSPDLLVPLQDDDVAYKLEQAPDTELSSLSDMVRSNAVEMDVSRVMHAPKGRVHVHAPVLDLSVFIPQSSPSTTSAQCKRAPWKVRRAVRSSTELPPAVPHPAKIALIIFNRDNEDPIPLDSDACKQVLEAVGCGGGPPGVLASGTPSESSLHAEDVSLQPYGAAYTRARHSTSV
;
A
#
# COMPACT_ATOMS: atom_id res chain seq x y z
N GLN A 1 47.66 -0.71 -63.59
CA GLN A 1 48.63 0.30 -63.09
C GLN A 1 48.22 0.96 -61.77
N ALA A 2 47.15 1.78 -61.67
CA ALA A 2 46.75 2.39 -60.37
C ALA A 2 46.14 1.37 -59.37
N VAL A 3 45.33 0.44 -59.87
CA VAL A 3 44.72 -0.65 -59.09
C VAL A 3 45.76 -1.60 -58.50
N GLU A 4 46.83 -1.89 -59.24
CA GLU A 4 47.93 -2.77 -58.81
C GLU A 4 48.82 -2.15 -57.72
N LYS A 5 48.79 -0.82 -57.54
CA LYS A 5 49.56 -0.13 -56.51
C LYS A 5 48.85 -0.07 -55.14
N HIS A 6 47.53 -0.28 -55.10
CA HIS A 6 46.73 -0.07 -53.89
C HIS A 6 45.99 -1.31 -53.38
N LEU A 7 45.67 -2.28 -54.25
CA LEU A 7 45.00 -3.51 -53.83
C LEU A 7 46.02 -4.63 -53.66
N PHE A 8 45.93 -5.32 -52.52
CA PHE A 8 46.71 -6.51 -52.24
C PHE A 8 45.80 -7.61 -51.68
N ARG A 9 46.25 -8.86 -51.79
CA ARG A 9 45.59 -10.03 -51.22
C ARG A 9 46.59 -10.78 -50.36
N TRP A 10 46.15 -11.28 -49.21
CA TRP A 10 46.99 -12.12 -48.37
C TRP A 10 47.20 -13.47 -49.07
N LYS A 11 48.43 -13.78 -49.52
CA LYS A 11 48.78 -15.14 -49.99
C LYS A 11 48.80 -16.14 -48.83
N LYS A 12 49.29 -15.69 -47.67
CA LYS A 12 49.28 -16.40 -46.39
C LYS A 12 49.41 -15.36 -45.28
N PHE A 13 48.43 -15.25 -44.40
CA PHE A 13 48.53 -14.36 -43.25
C PHE A 13 49.34 -15.03 -42.13
N PRO A 14 50.38 -14.39 -41.58
CA PRO A 14 51.17 -14.96 -40.49
C PRO A 14 50.37 -14.93 -39.17
N LEU A 15 49.51 -15.92 -38.96
CA LEU A 15 48.82 -16.17 -37.70
C LEU A 15 49.86 -16.64 -36.66
N ARG A 16 50.43 -15.69 -35.93
CA ARG A 16 51.27 -15.94 -34.75
C ARG A 16 50.60 -15.27 -33.56
N LEU A 17 50.03 -16.09 -32.68
CA LEU A 17 49.49 -15.60 -31.41
C LEU A 17 50.61 -14.97 -30.58
N PRO A 18 50.30 -14.00 -29.70
CA PRO A 18 51.24 -13.53 -28.70
C PRO A 18 51.83 -14.72 -27.93
N PRO A 19 53.14 -14.69 -27.61
CA PRO A 19 53.72 -15.71 -26.76
C PRO A 19 52.99 -15.71 -25.41
N PRO A 20 52.78 -16.89 -24.79
CA PRO A 20 52.11 -16.95 -23.51
C PRO A 20 52.92 -16.21 -22.46
N LEU A 21 52.24 -15.40 -21.65
CA LEU A 21 52.89 -14.63 -20.58
C LEU A 21 53.43 -15.55 -19.48
N LEU A 22 52.89 -16.78 -19.44
CA LEU A 22 53.18 -17.76 -18.42
C LEU A 22 53.54 -19.10 -19.09
N GLN A 23 54.82 -19.46 -19.08
CA GLN A 23 55.30 -20.78 -19.52
C GLN A 23 55.26 -21.76 -18.34
N LEU A 24 54.06 -22.25 -17.97
CA LEU A 24 53.98 -23.41 -17.08
C LEU A 24 54.50 -24.62 -17.85
N ARG A 25 55.63 -25.18 -17.39
CA ARG A 25 56.19 -26.41 -17.93
C ARG A 25 55.70 -27.59 -17.11
N ASP A 26 55.13 -28.58 -17.79
CA ASP A 26 55.02 -29.93 -17.25
C ASP A 26 56.42 -30.55 -17.18
N ALA A 27 56.85 -31.03 -16.01
CA ALA A 27 58.18 -31.62 -15.83
C ALA A 27 58.41 -32.89 -16.70
N ARG A 28 57.34 -33.52 -17.20
CA ARG A 28 57.38 -34.79 -17.96
C ARG A 28 57.09 -34.67 -19.46
N LYS A 29 56.49 -33.57 -19.93
CA LYS A 29 56.12 -33.37 -21.35
C LYS A 29 56.23 -31.88 -21.70
N ASN A 30 56.73 -31.54 -22.90
CA ASN A 30 56.71 -30.17 -23.44
C ASN A 30 55.27 -29.69 -23.80
N ARG A 31 54.30 -29.86 -22.89
CA ARG A 31 52.93 -29.36 -23.01
C ARG A 31 52.73 -28.17 -22.09
N THR A 32 51.90 -27.22 -22.52
CA THR A 32 51.49 -26.07 -21.69
C THR A 32 50.39 -26.53 -20.74
N VAL A 33 50.60 -26.36 -19.43
CA VAL A 33 49.64 -26.69 -18.38
C VAL A 33 48.42 -25.74 -18.45
N SER A 34 47.20 -26.25 -18.28
CA SER A 34 45.98 -25.44 -18.23
C SER A 34 45.76 -24.88 -16.82
N LEU A 35 45.14 -23.70 -16.70
CA LEU A 35 44.74 -23.13 -15.40
C LEU A 35 43.81 -24.08 -14.61
N ARG A 36 43.11 -24.99 -15.30
CA ARG A 36 42.26 -26.02 -14.69
C ARG A 36 43.04 -26.99 -13.80
N ASP A 37 44.31 -27.24 -14.13
CA ASP A 37 45.16 -28.18 -13.38
C ASP A 37 45.80 -27.51 -12.14
N VAL A 38 45.75 -26.17 -12.07
CA VAL A 38 46.28 -25.36 -10.96
C VAL A 38 45.23 -25.13 -9.85
N LEU A 39 43.94 -25.17 -10.20
CA LEU A 39 42.81 -24.88 -9.32
C LEU A 39 41.89 -26.12 -9.21
N VAL A 40 42.31 -27.10 -8.42
CA VAL A 40 41.54 -28.33 -8.17
C VAL A 40 40.82 -28.22 -6.83
N VAL A 41 39.51 -28.49 -6.84
CA VAL A 41 38.69 -28.50 -5.62
C VAL A 41 38.87 -29.86 -4.94
N PRO A 42 39.37 -29.92 -3.68
CA PRO A 42 39.50 -31.18 -2.97
C PRO A 42 38.12 -31.73 -2.63
N ASN A 43 37.98 -33.06 -2.58
CA ASN A 43 36.72 -33.69 -2.21
C ASN A 43 36.51 -33.57 -0.67
N PRO A 44 35.52 -32.81 -0.17
CA PRO A 44 35.35 -32.53 1.26
C PRO A 44 34.76 -33.71 2.06
N GLU A 45 34.60 -34.89 1.45
CA GLU A 45 33.91 -36.04 2.05
C GLU A 45 34.80 -36.95 2.93
N GLU A 46 36.13 -36.74 2.98
CA GLU A 46 37.07 -37.59 3.73
C GLU A 46 37.34 -37.12 5.18
N VAL A 47 36.32 -36.73 5.94
CA VAL A 47 36.50 -36.04 7.26
C VAL A 47 36.28 -36.95 8.48
N VAL A 48 36.20 -38.28 8.30
CA VAL A 48 35.95 -39.22 9.41
C VAL A 48 37.15 -40.13 9.65
N THR A 49 37.59 -40.22 10.91
CA THR A 49 38.68 -41.10 11.34
C THR A 49 38.41 -42.54 10.94
N ARG A 50 39.41 -43.19 10.34
CA ARG A 50 39.43 -44.64 10.11
C ARG A 50 40.34 -45.27 11.16
N ASP A 51 39.94 -46.41 11.71
CA ASP A 51 40.77 -47.23 12.60
C ASP A 51 42.03 -47.72 11.85
N ALA A 52 43.02 -48.24 12.57
CA ALA A 52 44.26 -48.84 12.01
C ALA A 52 44.03 -49.98 10.97
N LYS A 53 42.78 -50.46 10.82
CA LYS A 53 42.35 -51.46 9.82
C LYS A 53 41.51 -50.87 8.69
N GLY A 54 41.44 -49.54 8.57
CA GLY A 54 40.68 -48.82 7.53
C GLY A 54 39.15 -48.81 7.71
N ARG A 55 38.62 -49.22 8.88
CA ARG A 55 37.17 -49.28 9.16
C ARG A 55 36.75 -48.11 10.07
N PRO A 56 35.48 -47.65 10.02
CA PRO A 56 35.01 -46.62 10.93
C PRO A 56 34.96 -47.15 12.39
N PRO A 57 35.31 -46.31 13.39
CA PRO A 57 35.27 -46.66 14.80
C PRO A 57 33.87 -47.03 15.27
N ARG A 58 33.78 -47.81 16.37
CA ARG A 58 32.53 -48.04 17.08
C ARG A 58 32.11 -46.78 17.85
N LEU A 59 30.81 -46.59 18.03
CA LEU A 59 30.26 -45.49 18.83
C LEU A 59 30.57 -45.67 20.31
N ASP A 60 30.82 -44.56 21.00
CA ASP A 60 31.09 -44.51 22.42
C ASP A 60 29.81 -44.69 23.27
N ALA A 61 29.97 -45.01 24.55
CA ALA A 61 28.86 -45.22 25.48
C ALA A 61 27.95 -43.99 25.59
N ASP A 62 28.54 -42.79 25.66
CA ASP A 62 27.82 -41.52 25.74
C ASP A 62 27.05 -41.22 24.44
N GLN A 63 27.61 -41.56 23.29
CA GLN A 63 26.96 -41.43 21.99
C GLN A 63 25.79 -42.42 21.86
N LEU A 64 25.92 -43.64 22.37
CA LEU A 64 24.83 -44.62 22.39
C LEU A 64 23.68 -44.17 23.31
N LEU A 65 23.98 -43.56 24.45
CA LEU A 65 22.98 -42.96 25.33
C LEU A 65 22.25 -41.79 24.63
N SER A 66 22.99 -40.90 23.97
CA SER A 66 22.38 -39.78 23.25
C SER A 66 21.47 -40.24 22.11
N ILE A 67 21.84 -41.31 21.39
CA ILE A 67 20.99 -41.94 20.36
C ILE A 67 19.70 -42.48 20.97
N ARG A 68 19.78 -43.12 22.14
CA ARG A 68 18.60 -43.66 22.84
C ARG A 68 17.63 -42.56 23.29
N GLU A 69 18.16 -41.43 23.75
CA GLU A 69 17.35 -40.33 24.29
C GLU A 69 16.79 -39.41 23.21
N LEU A 70 17.61 -39.02 22.23
CA LEU A 70 17.31 -37.96 21.27
C LEU A 70 17.25 -38.42 19.80
N GLY A 71 17.75 -39.63 19.49
CA GLY A 71 17.93 -40.09 18.11
C GLY A 71 19.07 -39.36 17.38
N GLU A 72 19.97 -38.74 18.13
CA GLU A 72 21.09 -37.94 17.63
C GLU A 72 22.36 -38.22 18.42
N PHE A 73 23.52 -38.00 17.80
CA PHE A 73 24.81 -38.06 18.46
C PHE A 73 25.78 -37.01 17.91
N GLN A 74 26.80 -36.71 18.70
CA GLN A 74 27.84 -35.74 18.34
C GLN A 74 29.18 -36.46 18.13
N VAL A 75 29.91 -36.03 17.11
CA VAL A 75 31.23 -36.57 16.73
C VAL A 75 32.19 -35.42 16.54
N GLU A 76 33.41 -35.53 17.05
CA GLU A 76 34.44 -34.51 16.87
C GLU A 76 34.92 -34.47 15.42
N SER A 77 35.12 -33.27 14.89
CA SER A 77 35.59 -33.07 13.53
C SER A 77 37.10 -33.26 13.44
N VAL A 78 37.56 -34.14 12.55
CA VAL A 78 39.00 -34.36 12.30
C VAL A 78 39.63 -33.18 11.57
N ALA A 79 38.89 -32.57 10.64
CA ALA A 79 39.35 -31.42 9.88
C ALA A 79 39.33 -30.11 10.69
N PHE A 80 38.56 -30.06 11.79
CA PHE A 80 38.35 -28.85 12.59
C PHE A 80 38.42 -29.18 14.09
N PRO A 81 39.62 -29.16 14.70
CA PRO A 81 39.79 -29.52 16.11
C PRO A 81 38.97 -28.60 17.03
N GLY A 82 38.27 -29.19 18.01
CA GLY A 82 37.40 -28.48 18.95
C GLY A 82 35.95 -28.28 18.49
N GLN A 83 35.60 -28.62 17.25
CA GLN A 83 34.24 -28.53 16.73
C GLN A 83 33.57 -29.91 16.58
N ARG A 84 32.25 -29.97 16.75
CA ARG A 84 31.46 -31.22 16.74
C ARG A 84 30.40 -31.24 15.62
N HIS A 85 30.33 -32.35 14.90
CA HIS A 85 29.26 -32.68 13.97
C HIS A 85 28.12 -33.38 14.71
N ARG A 86 26.89 -32.91 14.49
CA ARG A 86 25.65 -33.50 15.00
C ARG A 86 25.02 -34.36 13.92
N TRP A 87 24.92 -35.65 14.18
CA TRP A 87 24.31 -36.63 13.31
C TRP A 87 22.93 -37.03 13.83
N ARG A 88 21.99 -37.26 12.91
CA ARG A 88 20.62 -37.69 13.21
C ARG A 88 20.33 -39.00 12.50
N LEU A 89 19.75 -39.93 13.25
CA LEU A 89 19.27 -41.19 12.72
C LEU A 89 17.88 -41.00 12.10
N SER A 90 17.56 -41.81 11.10
CA SER A 90 16.23 -41.87 10.52
C SER A 90 15.23 -42.39 11.55
N GLY A 91 13.99 -41.92 11.46
CA GLY A 91 12.93 -42.37 12.36
C GLY A 91 12.57 -43.85 12.21
N VAL A 92 13.00 -44.49 11.11
CA VAL A 92 12.90 -45.94 10.88
C VAL A 92 13.92 -46.70 11.72
N LEU A 93 15.11 -46.13 11.93
CA LEU A 93 16.19 -46.77 12.68
C LEU A 93 16.05 -46.50 14.19
N GLN A 94 16.04 -45.23 14.61
CA GLN A 94 15.82 -44.86 16.00
C GLN A 94 15.29 -43.43 16.07
N SER A 95 14.08 -43.25 16.60
CA SER A 95 13.49 -41.92 16.77
C SER A 95 13.95 -41.24 18.06
N GLY A 96 14.17 -42.00 19.14
CA GLY A 96 14.64 -41.52 20.44
C GLY A 96 13.50 -41.21 21.41
N ARG A 97 13.71 -41.52 22.70
CA ARG A 97 12.66 -41.46 23.75
C ARG A 97 12.00 -40.09 23.90
N SER A 98 12.80 -39.02 23.90
CA SER A 98 12.30 -37.65 24.07
C SER A 98 11.41 -37.23 22.89
N ARG A 99 11.79 -37.62 21.67
CA ARG A 99 11.00 -37.34 20.46
C ARG A 99 9.74 -38.16 20.40
N CYS A 100 9.79 -39.45 20.74
CA CYS A 100 8.61 -40.30 20.84
C CYS A 100 7.61 -39.74 21.86
N ARG A 101 8.09 -39.24 23.01
CA ARG A 101 7.25 -38.50 23.98
C ARG A 101 6.70 -37.21 23.38
N GLY A 102 7.51 -36.44 22.66
CA GLY A 102 7.07 -35.22 21.97
C GLY A 102 5.97 -35.48 20.93
N HIS A 103 6.09 -36.55 20.13
CA HIS A 103 5.06 -36.98 19.19
C HIS A 103 3.76 -37.38 19.90
N LEU A 104 3.85 -38.14 20.99
CA LEU A 104 2.69 -38.49 21.82
C LEU A 104 1.98 -37.23 22.34
N LEU A 105 2.73 -36.29 22.93
CA LEU A 105 2.17 -35.03 23.45
C LEU A 105 1.51 -34.18 22.35
N ARG A 106 2.09 -34.14 21.14
CA ARG A 106 1.49 -33.45 19.97
C ARG A 106 0.18 -34.10 19.50
N HIS A 107 0.09 -35.43 19.51
CA HIS A 107 -1.15 -36.11 19.15
C HIS A 107 -2.21 -35.98 20.24
N LEU A 108 -1.81 -36.04 21.51
CA LEU A 108 -2.68 -35.82 22.65
C LEU A 108 -3.20 -34.39 22.68
N SER A 109 -2.38 -33.39 22.34
CA SER A 109 -2.83 -32.02 22.22
C SER A 109 -3.81 -31.81 21.06
N LEU A 110 -3.66 -32.56 19.95
CA LEU A 110 -4.64 -32.57 18.86
C LEU A 110 -5.99 -33.18 19.29
N ALA A 111 -5.98 -34.27 20.05
CA ALA A 111 -7.19 -34.85 20.64
C ALA A 111 -7.85 -33.87 21.64
N LEU A 112 -7.06 -33.26 22.51
CA LEU A 112 -7.52 -32.29 23.51
C LEU A 112 -8.06 -31.01 22.86
N ARG A 113 -7.48 -30.57 21.72
CA ARG A 113 -8.00 -29.47 20.90
C ARG A 113 -9.45 -29.73 20.47
N LEU A 114 -9.81 -30.97 20.13
CA LEU A 114 -11.17 -31.28 19.71
C LEU A 114 -12.17 -31.08 20.87
N LEU A 115 -11.80 -31.49 22.07
CA LEU A 115 -12.64 -31.37 23.26
C LEU A 115 -12.69 -29.93 23.81
N VAL A 116 -11.52 -29.35 24.12
CA VAL A 116 -11.42 -28.08 24.84
C VAL A 116 -11.71 -26.88 23.94
N VAL A 117 -11.34 -26.95 22.67
CA VAL A 117 -11.53 -25.83 21.72
C VAL A 117 -12.74 -26.08 20.83
N THR A 118 -12.76 -27.17 20.06
CA THR A 118 -13.82 -27.31 19.05
C THR A 118 -15.19 -27.60 19.66
N ALA A 119 -15.31 -28.51 20.62
CA ALA A 119 -16.59 -28.79 21.26
C ALA A 119 -17.10 -27.58 22.05
N ARG A 120 -16.23 -26.91 22.82
CA ARG A 120 -16.58 -25.65 23.50
C ARG A 120 -17.04 -24.56 22.51
N ASN A 121 -16.38 -24.41 21.37
CA ASN A 121 -16.77 -23.43 20.35
C ASN A 121 -18.14 -23.76 19.70
N ARG A 122 -18.59 -25.02 19.71
CA ARG A 122 -19.95 -25.39 19.30
C ARG A 122 -21.00 -25.02 20.35
N LEU A 123 -20.62 -24.81 21.60
CA LEU A 123 -21.52 -24.31 22.64
C LEU A 123 -21.56 -22.78 22.63
N ASP A 124 -20.41 -22.14 22.83
CA ASP A 124 -20.32 -20.69 23.10
C ASP A 124 -19.71 -19.85 21.97
N GLY A 125 -19.23 -20.48 20.90
CA GLY A 125 -18.48 -19.80 19.84
C GLY A 125 -19.36 -18.93 18.92
N PRO A 126 -18.75 -18.18 17.99
CA PRO A 126 -19.48 -17.26 17.10
C PRO A 126 -20.10 -17.93 15.87
N PHE A 127 -19.65 -19.12 15.49
CA PHE A 127 -20.05 -19.78 14.23
C PHE A 127 -20.49 -21.22 14.51
N LEU A 128 -21.65 -21.64 13.97
CA LEU A 128 -22.24 -22.97 14.16
C LEU A 128 -22.26 -23.38 15.64
N SER A 129 -22.94 -22.60 16.46
CA SER A 129 -22.97 -22.79 17.91
C SER A 129 -24.37 -22.67 18.51
N LEU A 130 -24.56 -23.17 19.73
CA LEU A 130 -25.80 -23.01 20.49
C LEU A 130 -26.09 -21.54 20.78
N ARG A 131 -25.10 -20.80 21.28
CA ARG A 131 -25.25 -19.35 21.52
C ARG A 131 -25.58 -18.60 20.24
N GLY A 132 -24.95 -18.96 19.12
CA GLY A 132 -25.24 -18.43 17.81
C GLY A 132 -26.69 -18.70 17.39
N ALA A 133 -27.20 -19.90 17.65
CA ALA A 133 -28.57 -20.28 17.31
C ALA A 133 -29.62 -19.51 18.12
N VAL A 134 -29.39 -19.34 19.42
CA VAL A 134 -30.27 -18.51 20.27
C VAL A 134 -30.27 -17.06 19.79
N ASN A 135 -29.09 -16.52 19.44
CA ASN A 135 -28.98 -15.18 18.87
C ASN A 135 -29.69 -15.06 17.52
N ALA A 136 -29.56 -16.07 16.65
CA ALA A 136 -30.22 -16.13 15.35
C ALA A 136 -31.74 -16.20 15.48
N LEU A 137 -32.28 -17.03 16.38
CA LEU A 137 -33.73 -17.07 16.67
C LEU A 137 -34.24 -15.74 17.21
N ARG A 138 -33.49 -15.11 18.11
CA ARG A 138 -33.81 -13.77 18.61
C ARG A 138 -33.79 -12.74 17.48
N GLN A 139 -32.80 -12.83 16.59
CA GLN A 139 -32.68 -11.94 15.44
C GLN A 139 -33.82 -12.17 14.44
N ALA A 140 -34.19 -13.42 14.15
CA ALA A 140 -35.33 -13.78 13.32
C ALA A 140 -36.63 -13.21 13.88
N LEU A 141 -36.86 -13.34 15.19
CA LEU A 141 -38.02 -12.74 15.86
C LEU A 141 -38.03 -11.21 15.73
N PHE A 142 -36.88 -10.55 15.96
CA PHE A 142 -36.77 -9.11 15.80
C PHE A 142 -36.97 -8.66 14.35
N LEU A 143 -36.43 -9.40 13.38
CA LEU A 143 -36.62 -9.10 11.96
C LEU A 143 -38.09 -9.29 11.55
N LEU A 144 -38.77 -10.34 12.01
CA LEU A 144 -40.19 -10.56 11.75
C LEU A 144 -41.05 -9.44 12.37
N LEU A 145 -40.77 -9.09 13.62
CA LEU A 145 -41.51 -8.03 14.31
C LEU A 145 -41.22 -6.66 13.68
N ASP A 146 -39.99 -6.39 13.27
CA ASP A 146 -39.63 -5.16 12.55
C ASP A 146 -40.23 -5.12 11.14
N ALA A 147 -40.33 -6.25 10.45
CA ALA A 147 -40.93 -6.38 9.14
C ALA A 147 -42.46 -6.14 9.19
N LEU A 148 -43.15 -6.69 10.21
CA LEU A 148 -44.59 -6.57 10.38
C LEU A 148 -45.03 -5.25 11.02
N VAL A 149 -44.31 -4.76 12.04
CA VAL A 149 -44.70 -3.58 12.82
C VAL A 149 -43.85 -2.36 12.45
N GLY A 150 -42.55 -2.56 12.24
CA GLY A 150 -41.57 -1.47 12.23
C GLY A 150 -41.17 -1.14 13.66
N LEU A 151 -40.15 -1.84 14.16
CA LEU A 151 -39.59 -1.61 15.48
C LEU A 151 -38.81 -0.30 15.50
N PRO A 152 -38.76 0.41 16.65
CA PRO A 152 -38.03 1.65 16.74
C PRO A 152 -36.54 1.40 16.45
N SER A 153 -36.05 2.00 15.37
CA SER A 153 -34.64 1.98 15.00
C SER A 153 -34.04 3.33 15.34
N VAL A 154 -33.23 3.32 16.38
CA VAL A 154 -32.56 4.49 16.93
C VAL A 154 -31.09 4.14 17.07
N SER A 155 -30.21 4.99 16.58
CA SER A 155 -28.77 4.75 16.60
C SER A 155 -28.05 5.99 17.10
N ALA A 156 -26.94 5.77 17.80
CA ALA A 156 -26.03 6.82 18.19
C ALA A 156 -24.96 7.00 17.10
N THR A 157 -25.37 7.09 15.83
CA THR A 157 -24.45 7.28 14.69
C THR A 157 -23.64 8.56 14.82
N LEU A 158 -24.20 9.57 15.48
CA LEU A 158 -23.54 10.83 15.78
C LEU A 158 -22.67 10.77 17.05
N LEU A 159 -22.58 9.64 17.76
CA LEU A 159 -21.82 9.54 19.01
C LEU A 159 -20.35 9.88 18.80
N SER A 160 -19.70 9.24 17.82
CA SER A 160 -18.28 9.47 17.54
C SER A 160 -18.03 10.89 17.04
N SER A 161 -18.88 11.41 16.16
CA SER A 161 -18.75 12.78 15.66
C SER A 161 -18.94 13.81 16.76
N ARG A 162 -19.93 13.61 17.64
CA ARG A 162 -20.20 14.51 18.78
C ARG A 162 -19.11 14.43 19.85
N LEU A 163 -18.65 13.22 20.17
CA LEU A 163 -17.55 13.03 21.11
C LEU A 163 -16.26 13.69 20.60
N GLN A 164 -15.97 13.57 19.31
CA GLN A 164 -14.83 14.25 18.68
C GLN A 164 -15.02 15.77 18.67
N GLU A 165 -16.23 16.26 18.46
CA GLU A 165 -16.55 17.68 18.51
C GLU A 165 -16.36 18.26 19.91
N GLU A 166 -16.85 17.58 20.95
CA GLU A 166 -16.65 17.96 22.35
C GLU A 166 -15.17 17.86 22.76
N ARG A 167 -14.45 16.82 22.30
CA ARG A 167 -12.99 16.72 22.47
C ARG A 167 -12.28 17.95 21.90
N VAL A 168 -12.62 18.32 20.66
CA VAL A 168 -12.05 19.50 19.99
C VAL A 168 -12.38 20.79 20.74
N LYS A 169 -13.63 20.98 21.17
CA LYS A 169 -14.03 22.14 21.99
C LYS A 169 -13.24 22.19 23.29
N HIS A 170 -13.11 21.06 23.98
CA HIS A 170 -12.36 20.97 25.24
C HIS A 170 -10.87 21.30 25.08
N LEU A 171 -10.24 20.88 23.98
CA LEU A 171 -8.82 21.19 23.71
C LEU A 171 -8.54 22.69 23.64
N VAL A 172 -9.50 23.49 23.16
CA VAL A 172 -9.30 24.92 22.86
C VAL A 172 -10.12 25.87 23.72
N ALA A 173 -10.96 25.34 24.63
CA ALA A 173 -11.92 26.12 25.42
C ALA A 173 -11.29 27.28 26.23
N GLU A 174 -10.05 27.14 26.66
CA GLU A 174 -9.31 28.12 27.46
C GLU A 174 -8.44 29.08 26.64
N LEU A 175 -8.38 28.92 25.32
CA LEU A 175 -7.58 29.79 24.48
C LEU A 175 -8.27 31.15 24.31
N THR A 176 -7.47 32.20 24.31
CA THR A 176 -7.88 33.56 23.95
C THR A 176 -6.99 34.08 22.82
N PRO A 177 -7.51 34.88 21.87
CA PRO A 177 -6.67 35.54 20.88
C PRO A 177 -5.72 36.53 21.57
N GLU A 178 -4.62 36.87 20.90
CA GLU A 178 -3.82 38.04 21.28
C GLU A 178 -4.56 39.33 20.91
N SER A 179 -4.37 40.40 21.69
CA SER A 179 -5.11 41.68 21.56
C SER A 179 -5.13 42.24 20.13
N ASP A 180 -4.04 42.03 19.39
CA ASP A 180 -3.87 42.56 18.05
C ASP A 180 -4.65 41.75 16.99
N LEU A 181 -5.06 40.52 17.34
CA LEU A 181 -5.74 39.56 16.45
C LEU A 181 -7.25 39.47 16.73
N GLU A 182 -7.78 40.20 17.71
CA GLU A 182 -9.21 40.21 18.03
C GLU A 182 -10.06 40.72 16.84
N GLN A 183 -9.59 41.78 16.16
CA GLN A 183 -10.26 42.31 14.97
C GLN A 183 -10.26 41.33 13.80
N GLU A 184 -9.19 40.56 13.62
CA GLU A 184 -9.11 39.52 12.58
C GLU A 184 -10.08 38.37 12.87
N LEU A 185 -10.20 37.98 14.13
CA LEU A 185 -11.17 36.98 14.59
C LEU A 185 -12.60 37.43 14.30
N GLU A 186 -12.96 38.67 14.64
CA GLU A 186 -14.30 39.22 14.36
C GLU A 186 -14.60 39.26 12.86
N ASN A 187 -13.65 39.74 12.05
CA ASN A 187 -13.77 39.78 10.60
C ASN A 187 -13.99 38.40 9.98
N LEU A 188 -13.24 37.39 10.45
CA LEU A 188 -13.42 35.99 10.02
C LEU A 188 -14.81 35.47 10.40
N CYS A 189 -15.28 35.72 11.63
CA CYS A 189 -16.59 35.27 12.10
C CYS A 189 -17.73 35.92 11.32
N LEU A 190 -17.63 37.22 11.05
CA LEU A 190 -18.59 37.95 10.21
C LEU A 190 -18.61 37.42 8.77
N PHE A 191 -17.45 37.13 8.20
CA PHE A 191 -17.33 36.51 6.87
C PHE A 191 -18.00 35.14 6.82
N VAL A 192 -17.72 34.26 7.79
CA VAL A 192 -18.33 32.92 7.85
C VAL A 192 -19.85 33.03 7.98
N ARG A 193 -20.33 33.91 8.84
CA ARG A 193 -21.77 34.16 9.07
C ARG A 193 -22.44 34.68 7.80
N TYR A 194 -21.78 35.58 7.06
CA TYR A 194 -22.23 36.07 5.75
C TYR A 194 -22.30 34.93 4.71
N HIS A 195 -21.28 34.09 4.60
CA HIS A 195 -21.24 33.01 3.60
C HIS A 195 -22.19 31.86 3.89
N ILE A 196 -22.38 31.46 5.15
CA ILE A 196 -23.41 30.48 5.52
C ILE A 196 -24.79 30.99 5.09
N LYS A 197 -25.04 32.29 5.30
CA LYS A 197 -26.27 32.92 4.85
C LYS A 197 -26.34 32.96 3.33
N LYS A 198 -25.28 33.35 2.61
CA LYS A 198 -25.25 33.34 1.13
C LYS A 198 -25.49 31.95 0.52
N GLN A 199 -24.84 30.90 1.03
CA GLN A 199 -24.99 29.52 0.53
C GLN A 199 -26.36 28.90 0.80
N THR A 200 -27.08 29.37 1.83
CA THR A 200 -28.48 28.97 2.05
C THR A 200 -29.45 29.68 1.10
N MET A 201 -29.04 30.81 0.50
CA MET A 201 -29.85 31.59 -0.46
C MET A 201 -29.55 31.26 -1.93
N GLU A 202 -28.30 30.93 -2.27
CA GLU A 202 -27.83 30.73 -3.65
C GLU A 202 -26.90 29.51 -3.79
N LYS A 203 -26.94 28.81 -4.94
CA LYS A 203 -25.93 27.80 -5.30
C LYS A 203 -24.63 28.49 -5.73
N CYS A 204 -23.92 29.11 -4.78
CA CYS A 204 -22.67 29.81 -5.04
C CYS A 204 -21.45 28.99 -4.62
N HIS A 205 -20.45 28.96 -5.48
CA HIS A 205 -19.11 28.48 -5.15
C HIS A 205 -18.29 29.64 -4.56
N ILE A 206 -17.50 29.37 -3.52
CA ILE A 206 -16.66 30.36 -2.81
C ILE A 206 -15.44 30.77 -3.66
N ASN A 207 -15.17 30.07 -4.76
CA ASN A 207 -13.98 30.24 -5.59
C ASN A 207 -14.01 31.60 -6.32
N GLY A 208 -13.28 32.59 -5.81
CA GLY A 208 -13.07 33.88 -6.48
C GLY A 208 -13.13 35.13 -5.58
N GLU A 209 -13.55 35.01 -4.32
CA GLU A 209 -13.59 36.14 -3.37
C GLU A 209 -12.33 36.17 -2.49
N ARG A 210 -11.93 37.36 -2.01
CA ARG A 210 -10.76 37.53 -1.14
C ARG A 210 -11.06 36.96 0.24
N LEU A 211 -10.35 35.90 0.61
CA LEU A 211 -10.49 35.24 1.91
C LEU A 211 -10.01 36.16 3.06
N PRO A 212 -10.68 36.17 4.22
CA PRO A 212 -10.23 36.91 5.41
C PRO A 212 -8.95 36.30 5.98
N SER A 213 -8.17 37.09 6.73
CA SER A 213 -7.02 36.56 7.49
C SER A 213 -7.51 35.67 8.64
N VAL A 214 -6.72 34.64 8.94
CA VAL A 214 -7.01 33.69 10.03
C VAL A 214 -6.06 33.99 11.20
N PRO A 215 -6.57 34.13 12.44
CA PRO A 215 -5.70 34.28 13.60
C PRO A 215 -5.00 32.94 13.91
N TYR A 216 -3.67 32.93 13.90
CA TYR A 216 -2.86 31.71 14.12
C TYR A 216 -2.21 31.64 15.51
N VAL A 217 -2.21 32.73 16.29
CA VAL A 217 -1.54 32.82 17.59
C VAL A 217 -2.59 33.02 18.69
N TYR A 218 -2.50 32.19 19.73
CA TYR A 218 -3.41 32.21 20.88
C TYR A 218 -2.65 32.19 22.19
N LYS A 219 -3.28 32.63 23.28
CA LYS A 219 -2.73 32.59 24.63
C LYS A 219 -3.54 31.65 25.51
N THR A 220 -2.83 30.94 26.38
CA THR A 220 -3.43 30.18 27.48
C THR A 220 -3.71 31.12 28.67
N PRO A 221 -4.55 30.72 29.64
CA PRO A 221 -4.79 31.50 30.86
C PRO A 221 -3.53 31.75 31.69
N LYS A 222 -2.49 30.92 31.51
CA LYS A 222 -1.18 31.07 32.15
C LYS A 222 -0.23 32.02 31.39
N GLY A 223 -0.71 32.68 30.33
CA GLY A 223 0.07 33.57 29.48
C GLY A 223 1.02 32.88 28.51
N GLN A 224 0.97 31.55 28.36
CA GLN A 224 1.79 30.84 27.38
C GLN A 224 1.23 31.05 25.97
N VAL A 225 2.10 31.39 25.02
CA VAL A 225 1.76 31.60 23.61
C VAL A 225 1.72 30.27 22.88
N MET A 226 0.60 29.96 22.23
CA MET A 226 0.39 28.80 21.36
C MET A 226 0.41 29.28 19.90
N ASP A 227 1.42 28.84 19.16
CA ASP A 227 1.63 29.25 17.77
C ASP A 227 1.18 28.13 16.82
N LEU A 228 0.11 28.39 16.07
CA LEU A 228 -0.49 27.43 15.14
C LEU A 228 -0.22 27.79 13.67
N ARG A 229 0.80 28.61 13.38
CA ARG A 229 1.17 29.00 12.00
C ARG A 229 1.49 27.80 11.10
N LEU A 230 1.92 26.66 11.64
CA LEU A 230 2.14 25.41 10.87
C LEU A 230 0.86 24.84 10.22
N TYR A 231 -0.32 25.29 10.62
CA TYR A 231 -1.58 24.94 9.97
C TYR A 231 -1.84 25.75 8.68
N ASN A 232 -1.04 26.79 8.42
CA ASN A 232 -1.10 27.52 7.16
C ASN A 232 -0.36 26.73 6.07
N THR A 233 -1.12 26.21 5.11
CA THR A 233 -0.61 25.42 3.98
C THR A 233 0.38 26.20 3.10
N GLU A 234 0.24 27.52 2.98
CA GLU A 234 1.14 28.34 2.17
C GLU A 234 2.52 28.48 2.81
N VAL A 235 2.56 28.74 4.13
CA VAL A 235 3.81 28.86 4.90
C VAL A 235 4.58 27.54 4.86
N VAL A 236 3.89 26.43 5.08
CA VAL A 236 4.50 25.09 4.99
C VAL A 236 5.02 24.83 3.59
N ARG A 237 4.24 25.11 2.53
CA ARG A 237 4.65 24.90 1.13
C ARG A 237 5.91 25.69 0.77
N GLN A 238 6.06 26.91 1.30
CA GLN A 238 7.26 27.73 1.11
C GLN A 238 8.45 27.20 1.92
N ALA A 239 8.24 26.56 3.07
CA ALA A 239 9.29 25.98 3.89
C ALA A 239 9.85 24.64 3.35
N VAL A 240 9.03 23.83 2.64
CA VAL A 240 9.42 22.48 2.17
C VAL A 240 10.75 22.43 1.38
N PRO A 241 11.04 23.31 0.41
CA PRO A 241 12.30 23.28 -0.33
C PRO A 241 13.54 23.49 0.56
N PHE A 242 13.42 24.31 1.60
CA PHE A 242 14.50 24.54 2.56
C PHE A 242 14.71 23.32 3.46
N LEU A 243 13.61 22.70 3.92
CA LEU A 243 13.67 21.47 4.72
C LEU A 243 14.29 20.31 3.94
N SER A 244 13.92 20.12 2.66
CA SER A 244 14.49 19.05 1.84
C SER A 244 15.99 19.26 1.60
N HIS A 245 16.44 20.50 1.43
CA HIS A 245 17.85 20.84 1.34
C HIS A 245 18.61 20.52 2.63
N ILE A 246 18.06 20.89 3.80
CA ILE A 246 18.67 20.60 5.11
C ILE A 246 18.79 19.09 5.32
N LEU A 247 17.73 18.31 5.07
CA LEU A 247 17.76 16.84 5.20
C LEU A 247 18.79 16.19 4.26
N ALA A 248 18.90 16.67 3.02
CA ALA A 248 19.89 16.18 2.06
C ALA A 248 21.33 16.54 2.46
N LYS A 249 21.53 17.68 3.14
CA LYS A 249 22.83 18.11 3.65
C LYS A 249 23.24 17.29 4.88
N GLU A 250 22.36 17.18 5.86
CA GLU A 250 22.63 16.51 7.15
C GLU A 250 22.67 14.98 7.05
N SER A 251 22.24 14.37 5.94
CA SER A 251 22.38 12.92 5.70
C SER A 251 23.76 12.51 5.19
N ARG A 252 24.62 13.45 4.77
CA ARG A 252 25.89 13.15 4.07
C ARG A 252 27.11 13.14 5.02
N GLY A 253 28.03 12.20 4.79
CA GLY A 253 29.41 12.26 5.24
C GLY A 253 29.73 11.80 6.67
N TRP A 254 28.86 12.04 7.66
CA TRP A 254 29.17 11.74 9.07
C TRP A 254 28.85 10.31 9.52
N PHE A 255 27.84 9.68 8.90
CA PHE A 255 27.29 8.40 9.34
C PHE A 255 28.31 7.24 9.43
N PRO A 256 29.22 7.02 8.43
CA PRO A 256 30.16 5.90 8.50
C PRO A 256 31.12 6.00 9.70
N ALA A 257 31.70 7.18 9.92
CA ALA A 257 32.64 7.41 11.02
C ALA A 257 31.96 7.32 12.40
N PHE A 258 30.76 7.89 12.53
CA PHE A 258 30.00 7.82 13.79
C PHE A 258 29.54 6.40 14.11
N ARG A 259 29.05 5.65 13.11
CA ARG A 259 28.68 4.23 13.25
C ARG A 259 29.85 3.41 13.78
N GLU A 260 31.03 3.58 13.20
CA GLU A 260 32.24 2.84 13.62
C GLU A 260 32.66 3.19 15.05
N ALA A 261 32.58 4.48 15.44
CA ALA A 261 32.84 4.92 16.81
C ALA A 261 31.83 4.33 17.81
N VAL A 262 30.53 4.31 17.48
CA VAL A 262 29.50 3.76 18.38
C VAL A 262 29.62 2.24 18.49
N VAL A 263 29.79 1.53 17.37
CA VAL A 263 29.94 0.07 17.37
C VAL A 263 31.20 -0.36 18.15
N THR A 264 32.32 0.36 18.02
CA THR A 264 33.54 0.06 18.80
C THR A 264 33.33 0.30 20.30
N GLN A 265 32.66 1.39 20.69
CA GLN A 265 32.29 1.65 22.10
C GLN A 265 31.35 0.58 22.67
N LEU A 266 30.35 0.13 21.91
CA LEU A 266 29.39 -0.88 22.35
C LEU A 266 30.02 -2.29 22.42
N ARG A 267 30.95 -2.60 21.50
CA ARG A 267 31.76 -3.82 21.58
C ARG A 267 32.70 -3.84 22.78
N ALA A 268 33.29 -2.69 23.12
CA ALA A 268 34.11 -2.57 24.33
C ALA A 268 33.32 -2.84 25.62
N LYS A 269 31.99 -2.68 25.60
CA LYS A 269 31.08 -3.00 26.70
C LYS A 269 30.60 -4.47 26.72
N MET A 270 31.10 -5.32 25.81
CA MET A 270 30.77 -6.75 25.72
C MET A 270 29.26 -7.04 25.56
N PHE A 271 28.51 -6.18 24.87
CA PHE A 271 27.11 -6.45 24.53
C PHE A 271 26.99 -7.50 23.41
N SER A 272 25.85 -8.18 23.33
CA SER A 272 25.56 -9.08 22.20
C SER A 272 25.35 -8.29 20.90
N ASP A 273 25.67 -8.90 19.76
CA ASP A 273 25.54 -8.25 18.44
C ASP A 273 24.14 -7.65 18.18
N GLU A 274 23.07 -8.32 18.63
CA GLU A 274 21.68 -7.83 18.50
C GLU A 274 21.43 -6.57 19.35
N LEU A 275 21.97 -6.52 20.56
CA LEU A 275 21.86 -5.34 21.43
C LEU A 275 22.73 -4.20 20.90
N ILE A 276 23.90 -4.51 20.33
CA ILE A 276 24.77 -3.54 19.66
C ILE A 276 24.03 -2.92 18.48
N GLU A 277 23.35 -3.71 17.65
CA GLU A 277 22.59 -3.21 16.50
C GLU A 277 21.47 -2.27 16.95
N LYS A 278 20.64 -2.69 17.91
CA LYS A 278 19.53 -1.88 18.43
C LYS A 278 20.01 -0.58 19.06
N GLN A 279 21.04 -0.64 19.91
CA GLN A 279 21.58 0.54 20.58
C GLN A 279 22.31 1.48 19.61
N ALA A 280 23.08 0.93 18.66
CA ALA A 280 23.73 1.72 17.62
C ALA A 280 22.70 2.42 16.72
N GLN A 281 21.62 1.73 16.34
CA GLN A 281 20.55 2.32 15.54
C GLN A 281 19.87 3.49 16.28
N LEU A 282 19.57 3.32 17.58
CA LEU A 282 19.00 4.39 18.40
C LEU A 282 19.95 5.59 18.53
N ALA A 283 21.24 5.34 18.80
CA ALA A 283 22.24 6.40 18.92
C ALA A 283 22.43 7.17 17.61
N VAL A 284 22.44 6.48 16.47
CA VAL A 284 22.51 7.10 15.13
C VAL A 284 21.27 7.95 14.85
N GLN A 285 20.07 7.46 15.18
CA GLN A 285 18.84 8.22 15.00
C GLN A 285 18.77 9.47 15.87
N GLU A 286 19.20 9.37 17.15
CA GLU A 286 19.25 10.50 18.07
C GLU A 286 20.26 11.57 17.61
N GLU A 287 21.45 11.17 17.19
CA GLU A 287 22.47 12.08 16.65
C GLU A 287 21.99 12.77 15.36
N TYR A 288 21.37 12.02 14.45
CA TYR A 288 20.81 12.60 13.22
C TYR A 288 19.71 13.61 13.51
N LEU A 289 18.78 13.26 14.40
CA LEU A 289 17.70 14.15 14.81
C LEU A 289 18.26 15.44 15.41
N GLN A 290 19.25 15.36 16.31
CA GLN A 290 19.88 16.54 16.90
C GLN A 290 20.51 17.45 15.85
N ARG A 291 21.24 16.89 14.88
CA ARG A 291 21.84 17.66 13.78
C ARG A 291 20.80 18.37 12.94
N VAL A 292 19.76 17.65 12.51
CA VAL A 292 18.66 18.22 11.72
C VAL A 292 17.95 19.32 12.50
N LEU A 293 17.59 19.09 13.77
CA LEU A 293 16.90 20.09 14.59
C LEU A 293 17.74 21.35 14.80
N ASN A 294 19.05 21.21 15.01
CA ASN A 294 19.96 22.35 15.15
C ASN A 294 20.13 23.10 13.82
N ALA A 295 20.22 22.40 12.70
CA ALA A 295 20.30 23.02 11.37
C ALA A 295 19.01 23.79 11.02
N VAL A 296 17.84 23.23 11.32
CA VAL A 296 16.54 23.89 11.10
C VAL A 296 16.39 25.14 11.98
N ARG A 297 16.85 25.11 13.23
CA ARG A 297 16.82 26.29 14.13
C ARG A 297 17.76 27.41 13.71
N ALA A 298 18.87 27.08 13.03
CA ALA A 298 19.90 28.03 12.64
C ALA A 298 19.74 28.57 11.21
N ASP A 299 18.76 28.07 10.44
CA ASP A 299 18.61 28.43 9.02
C ASP A 299 18.02 29.83 8.84
N ALA A 300 18.78 30.71 8.18
CA ALA A 300 18.40 32.10 7.96
C ALA A 300 17.25 32.27 6.95
N ALA A 301 17.07 31.32 6.02
CA ALA A 301 16.00 31.40 5.03
C ALA A 301 14.63 31.09 5.66
N LEU A 302 14.57 30.15 6.60
CA LEU A 302 13.37 29.89 7.41
C LEU A 302 13.00 31.08 8.30
N GLU A 303 13.98 31.76 8.91
CA GLU A 303 13.74 32.95 9.73
C GLU A 303 13.24 34.14 8.89
N ALA A 304 13.68 34.26 7.63
CA ALA A 304 13.22 35.28 6.70
C ALA A 304 11.76 35.07 6.23
N LEU A 305 11.26 33.83 6.21
CA LEU A 305 9.86 33.53 5.86
C LEU A 305 8.89 33.97 6.96
N ALA A 306 9.20 33.63 8.20
CA ALA A 306 8.47 34.10 9.37
C ALA A 306 9.35 34.02 10.62
N PRO A 307 9.29 35.01 11.52
CA PRO A 307 10.11 35.02 12.72
C PRO A 307 9.77 33.83 13.62
N GLY A 308 10.80 33.11 14.06
CA GLY A 308 10.66 31.91 14.91
C GLY A 308 10.07 30.69 14.20
N LEU A 309 10.02 30.66 12.86
CA LEU A 309 9.50 29.49 12.13
C LEU A 309 10.40 28.26 12.26
N GLY A 310 11.72 28.46 12.30
CA GLY A 310 12.70 27.37 12.46
C GLY A 310 12.57 26.64 13.80
N THR A 311 12.34 27.37 14.90
CA THR A 311 12.10 26.76 16.22
C THR A 311 10.78 26.01 16.27
N LEU A 312 9.71 26.58 15.67
CA LEU A 312 8.39 25.96 15.57
C LEU A 312 8.43 24.63 14.80
N LEU A 313 9.11 24.59 13.65
CA LEU A 313 9.30 23.39 12.83
C LEU A 313 10.14 22.34 13.54
N ALA A 314 11.22 22.76 14.22
CA ALA A 314 12.07 21.86 14.99
C ALA A 314 11.31 21.25 16.18
N ASP A 315 10.54 22.05 16.91
CA ASP A 315 9.78 21.58 18.07
C ASP A 315 8.62 20.65 17.66
N GLN A 316 7.97 20.92 16.51
CA GLN A 316 6.99 20.02 15.92
C GLN A 316 7.62 18.68 15.51
N ALA A 317 8.78 18.71 14.85
CA ALA A 317 9.46 17.49 14.43
C ALA A 317 9.98 16.67 15.61
N HIS A 318 10.46 17.34 16.65
CA HIS A 318 10.87 16.68 17.88
C HIS A 318 9.67 16.06 18.59
N ALA A 319 8.54 16.77 18.66
CA ALA A 319 7.31 16.27 19.25
C ALA A 319 6.78 15.01 18.55
N THR A 320 6.71 15.00 17.22
CA THR A 320 6.20 13.86 16.46
C THR A 320 7.04 12.61 16.65
N VAL A 321 8.38 12.74 16.68
CA VAL A 321 9.29 11.62 17.00
C VAL A 321 9.11 11.13 18.45
N LEU A 322 8.94 12.03 19.42
CA LEU A 322 8.70 11.64 20.81
C LEU A 322 7.35 10.94 21.00
N LEU A 323 6.32 11.37 20.28
CA LEU A 323 5.00 10.73 20.29
C LEU A 323 5.06 9.31 19.72
N GLN A 324 5.78 9.11 18.62
CA GLN A 324 6.06 7.77 18.07
C GLN A 324 6.85 6.91 19.05
N ARG A 325 7.91 7.46 19.65
CA ARG A 325 8.72 6.77 20.65
C ARG A 325 7.89 6.36 21.87
N ALA A 326 6.97 7.20 22.33
CA ALA A 326 6.05 6.88 23.42
C ALA A 326 5.14 5.70 23.06
N ALA A 327 4.59 5.68 21.84
CA ALA A 327 3.79 4.56 21.34
C ALA A 327 4.63 3.28 21.25
N ASP A 328 5.85 3.34 20.73
CA ASP A 328 6.76 2.20 20.62
C ASP A 328 7.15 1.64 21.99
N ILE A 329 7.38 2.49 22.99
CA ILE A 329 7.69 2.06 24.37
C ILE A 329 6.52 1.24 24.94
N VAL A 330 5.28 1.72 24.77
CA VAL A 330 4.09 1.01 25.26
C VAL A 330 3.87 -0.29 24.49
N GLN A 331 3.99 -0.27 23.16
CA GLN A 331 3.88 -1.48 22.33
C GLN A 331 4.95 -2.52 22.68
N HIS A 332 6.19 -2.10 22.90
CA HIS A 332 7.27 -3.00 23.30
C HIS A 332 7.03 -3.59 24.69
N ARG A 333 6.55 -2.79 25.65
CA ARG A 333 6.18 -3.28 26.99
C ARG A 333 5.05 -4.30 26.90
N ALA A 334 3.99 -4.00 26.14
CA ALA A 334 2.89 -4.93 25.90
C ALA A 334 3.40 -6.25 25.27
N ALA A 335 4.27 -6.18 24.27
CA ALA A 335 4.86 -7.36 23.64
C ALA A 335 5.72 -8.19 24.60
N CYS A 336 6.51 -7.55 25.47
CA CYS A 336 7.27 -8.23 26.51
C CYS A 336 6.35 -8.95 27.51
N CYS A 337 5.30 -8.28 28.00
CA CYS A 337 4.32 -8.88 28.91
C CYS A 337 3.60 -10.07 28.27
N VAL A 338 3.17 -9.95 27.00
CA VAL A 338 2.55 -11.07 26.25
C VAL A 338 3.52 -12.24 26.09
N ALA A 339 4.82 -11.97 25.86
CA ALA A 339 5.84 -13.00 25.76
C ALA A 339 6.10 -13.71 27.11
N GLU A 340 6.11 -12.96 28.21
CA GLU A 340 6.25 -13.48 29.57
C GLU A 340 5.04 -14.34 29.97
N GLU A 341 3.82 -13.85 29.74
CA GLU A 341 2.58 -14.60 29.98
C GLU A 341 2.49 -15.85 29.09
N LYS A 342 2.96 -15.77 27.84
CA LYS A 342 3.09 -16.96 26.99
C LYS A 342 4.04 -17.99 27.62
N ARG A 343 5.19 -17.56 28.14
CA ARG A 343 6.15 -18.47 28.79
C ARG A 343 5.53 -19.11 30.04
N ARG A 344 4.84 -18.32 30.84
CA ARG A 344 4.11 -18.80 32.02
C ARG A 344 3.04 -19.83 31.66
N LEU A 345 2.25 -19.60 30.61
CA LEU A 345 1.26 -20.57 30.11
C LEU A 345 1.91 -21.85 29.56
N GLU A 346 3.10 -21.74 28.96
CA GLU A 346 3.88 -22.90 28.51
C GLU A 346 4.40 -23.74 29.69
N GLU A 347 4.79 -23.11 30.78
CA GLU A 347 5.25 -23.74 32.03
C GLU A 347 4.09 -24.38 32.81
N GLU A 348 2.99 -23.67 33.04
CA GLU A 348 1.81 -24.16 33.80
C GLU A 348 1.01 -25.23 33.03
N HIS A 349 0.96 -25.13 31.70
CA HIS A 349 0.11 -25.96 30.85
C HIS A 349 0.83 -26.49 29.58
N PRO A 350 1.80 -27.41 29.71
CA PRO A 350 2.67 -27.83 28.59
C PRO A 350 1.93 -28.53 27.43
N ILE A 351 0.79 -29.17 27.71
CA ILE A 351 -0.01 -29.86 26.70
C ILE A 351 -0.95 -28.89 25.98
N LEU A 352 -1.63 -28.01 26.74
CA LEU A 352 -2.58 -27.05 26.19
C LEU A 352 -1.88 -25.91 25.44
N SER A 353 -0.71 -25.47 25.89
CA SER A 353 0.10 -24.45 25.21
C SER A 353 0.48 -24.86 23.78
N SER A 354 0.69 -26.15 23.55
CA SER A 354 0.93 -26.69 22.19
C SER A 354 -0.30 -26.59 21.27
N VAL A 355 -1.50 -26.40 21.83
CA VAL A 355 -2.72 -26.13 21.06
C VAL A 355 -2.78 -24.66 20.69
N GLY A 356 -2.23 -24.32 19.51
CA GLY A 356 -2.16 -22.94 19.03
C GLY A 356 -3.47 -22.13 19.11
N PRO A 357 -4.66 -22.68 18.75
CA PRO A 357 -5.92 -21.96 18.93
C PRO A 357 -6.28 -21.62 20.38
N TRP A 358 -5.96 -22.50 21.33
CA TRP A 358 -6.21 -22.25 22.76
C TRP A 358 -5.27 -21.18 23.29
N LEU A 359 -3.97 -21.29 22.97
CA LEU A 359 -2.97 -20.31 23.38
C LEU A 359 -3.30 -18.91 22.83
N ARG A 360 -3.65 -18.80 21.55
CA ARG A 360 -4.07 -17.53 20.94
C ARG A 360 -5.33 -16.95 21.57
N ALA A 361 -6.29 -17.78 21.97
CA ALA A 361 -7.50 -17.29 22.64
C ALA A 361 -7.20 -16.76 24.06
N ARG A 362 -6.24 -17.39 24.78
CA ARG A 362 -5.79 -16.90 26.09
C ARG A 362 -4.94 -15.63 25.97
N LEU A 363 -3.95 -15.62 25.08
CA LEU A 363 -3.14 -14.43 24.80
C LEU A 363 -4.01 -13.28 24.30
N GLY A 364 -4.97 -13.54 23.40
CA GLY A 364 -5.89 -12.50 22.92
C GLY A 364 -6.79 -11.93 24.03
N ALA A 365 -7.19 -12.72 25.03
CA ALA A 365 -7.94 -12.22 26.18
C ALA A 365 -7.06 -11.33 27.08
N ILE A 366 -5.78 -11.71 27.26
CA ILE A 366 -4.79 -10.91 28.00
C ILE A 366 -4.49 -9.62 27.24
N GLU A 367 -4.27 -9.69 25.93
CA GLU A 367 -4.07 -8.54 25.05
C GLU A 367 -5.27 -7.58 25.10
N GLU A 368 -6.51 -8.10 25.11
CA GLU A 368 -7.72 -7.27 25.26
C GLU A 368 -7.76 -6.55 26.63
N GLN A 369 -7.44 -7.24 27.72
CA GLN A 369 -7.36 -6.63 29.06
C GLN A 369 -6.25 -5.59 29.14
N MET A 370 -5.06 -5.90 28.64
CA MET A 370 -3.94 -4.97 28.59
C MET A 370 -4.24 -3.76 27.71
N ALA A 371 -4.91 -3.94 26.58
CA ALA A 371 -5.32 -2.81 25.73
C ALA A 371 -6.31 -1.88 26.46
N GLU A 372 -7.15 -2.38 27.36
CA GLU A 372 -8.03 -1.56 28.19
C GLU A 372 -7.26 -0.81 29.29
N GLU A 373 -6.33 -1.49 29.97
CA GLU A 373 -5.51 -0.90 31.03
C GLU A 373 -4.51 0.13 30.48
N GLN A 374 -3.88 -0.15 29.34
CA GLN A 374 -2.83 0.65 28.73
C GLN A 374 -3.34 1.67 27.70
N ALA A 375 -4.66 1.79 27.49
CA ALA A 375 -5.27 2.63 26.45
C ALA A 375 -4.78 4.10 26.48
N LEU A 376 -4.47 4.62 27.67
CA LEU A 376 -4.03 6.00 27.88
C LEU A 376 -2.55 6.11 28.27
N GLU A 377 -1.83 4.99 28.43
CA GLU A 377 -0.41 5.01 28.83
C GLU A 377 0.48 5.63 27.76
N ALA A 378 0.13 5.47 26.47
CA ALA A 378 0.87 6.12 25.40
C ALA A 378 0.76 7.66 25.48
N HIS A 379 -0.40 8.18 25.90
CA HIS A 379 -0.62 9.61 26.08
C HIS A 379 0.11 10.15 27.32
N SER A 380 0.17 9.37 28.40
CA SER A 380 0.90 9.76 29.61
C SER A 380 2.42 9.73 29.38
N ALA A 381 2.95 8.69 28.72
CA ALA A 381 4.36 8.59 28.37
C ALA A 381 4.79 9.69 27.38
N ALA A 382 3.94 10.01 26.41
CA ALA A 382 4.18 11.15 25.52
C ALA A 382 4.25 12.47 26.27
N LEU A 383 3.33 12.70 27.22
CA LEU A 383 3.30 13.92 28.03
C LEU A 383 4.57 14.07 28.90
N THR A 384 5.05 12.98 29.51
CA THR A 384 6.30 13.02 30.30
C THR A 384 7.50 13.34 29.43
N LEU A 385 7.64 12.68 28.27
CA LEU A 385 8.74 12.94 27.33
C LEU A 385 8.72 14.37 26.79
N CYS A 386 7.54 14.91 26.47
CA CYS A 386 7.42 16.30 26.00
C CYS A 386 7.79 17.31 27.09
N ARG A 387 7.46 17.06 28.36
CA ARG A 387 7.82 17.93 29.49
C ARG A 387 9.32 17.91 29.77
N GLU A 388 9.94 16.73 29.74
CA GLU A 388 11.40 16.58 29.92
C GLU A 388 12.20 17.33 28.85
N ARG A 389 11.67 17.41 27.63
CA ARG A 389 12.30 18.11 26.49
C ARG A 389 11.89 19.58 26.34
N GLY A 390 11.05 20.11 27.24
CA GLY A 390 10.64 21.51 27.24
C GLY A 390 9.65 21.91 26.13
N LEU A 391 8.92 20.97 25.55
CA LEU A 391 7.96 21.22 24.46
C LEU A 391 6.62 21.72 25.03
N VAL A 392 6.54 23.01 25.34
CA VAL A 392 5.42 23.63 26.08
C VAL A 392 4.08 23.47 25.35
N GLN A 393 4.02 23.80 24.06
CA GLN A 393 2.78 23.76 23.27
C GLN A 393 2.19 22.35 23.17
N VAL A 394 3.03 21.35 22.85
CA VAL A 394 2.58 19.96 22.72
C VAL A 394 2.22 19.38 24.08
N ALA A 395 2.99 19.69 25.13
CA ALA A 395 2.67 19.27 26.49
C ALA A 395 1.34 19.86 26.99
N TYR A 396 0.98 21.08 26.58
CA TYR A 396 -0.32 21.68 26.89
C TYR A 396 -1.46 20.88 26.23
N PHE A 397 -1.43 20.69 24.91
CA PHE A 397 -2.48 19.96 24.19
C PHE A 397 -2.57 18.50 24.64
N MET A 398 -1.44 17.81 24.82
CA MET A 398 -1.40 16.44 25.34
C MET A 398 -1.98 16.33 26.76
N GLY A 399 -1.67 17.30 27.63
CA GLY A 399 -2.19 17.34 28.99
C GLY A 399 -3.71 17.52 29.02
N ARG A 400 -4.25 18.44 28.20
CA ARG A 400 -5.70 18.64 28.08
C ARG A 400 -6.40 17.43 27.48
N ASP A 401 -5.81 16.83 26.45
CA ASP A 401 -6.37 15.66 25.78
C ASP A 401 -6.44 14.46 26.72
N LEU A 402 -5.37 14.21 27.49
CA LEU A 402 -5.34 13.17 28.52
C LEU A 402 -6.38 13.43 29.62
N GLY A 403 -6.54 14.67 30.05
CA GLY A 403 -7.58 15.06 31.02
C GLY A 403 -9.00 14.78 30.50
N PHE A 404 -9.27 15.16 29.25
CA PHE A 404 -10.54 14.87 28.58
C PHE A 404 -10.80 13.36 28.51
N LEU A 405 -9.84 12.59 27.98
CA LEU A 405 -9.98 11.15 27.77
C LEU A 405 -10.17 10.39 29.09
N ARG A 406 -9.56 10.86 30.18
CA ARG A 406 -9.64 10.20 31.49
C ARG A 406 -10.92 10.53 32.26
N GLU A 407 -11.34 11.80 32.25
CA GLU A 407 -12.40 12.28 33.15
C GLU A 407 -13.73 12.55 32.43
N GLN A 408 -13.70 13.25 31.29
CA GLN A 408 -14.92 13.73 30.63
C GLN A 408 -15.45 12.77 29.55
N ALA A 409 -14.56 12.16 28.77
CA ALA A 409 -14.92 11.27 27.68
C ALA A 409 -15.80 10.07 28.11
N PRO A 410 -15.52 9.33 29.20
CA PRO A 410 -16.37 8.21 29.60
C PRO A 410 -17.76 8.66 30.06
N ALA A 411 -17.85 9.80 30.76
CA ALA A 411 -19.13 10.39 31.20
C ALA A 411 -19.95 10.86 29.99
N LEU A 412 -19.34 11.63 29.09
CA LEU A 412 -19.97 12.10 27.84
C LEU A 412 -20.38 10.93 26.95
N GLN A 413 -19.55 9.89 26.84
CA GLN A 413 -19.91 8.70 26.06
C GLN A 413 -21.13 8.00 26.65
N ALA A 414 -21.25 7.91 27.99
CA ALA A 414 -22.42 7.35 28.65
C ALA A 414 -23.68 8.22 28.46
N GLU A 415 -23.55 9.55 28.48
CA GLU A 415 -24.65 10.49 28.24
C GLU A 415 -25.10 10.50 26.77
N LEU A 416 -24.16 10.67 25.84
CA LEU A 416 -24.42 10.68 24.40
C LEU A 416 -24.93 9.32 23.90
N ALA A 417 -24.51 8.20 24.51
CA ALA A 417 -25.08 6.89 24.20
C ALA A 417 -26.56 6.74 24.60
N ARG A 418 -27.02 7.54 25.58
CA ARG A 418 -28.45 7.66 25.94
C ARG A 418 -29.22 8.54 24.94
N LEU A 419 -28.56 9.55 24.36
CA LEU A 419 -29.13 10.42 23.32
C LEU A 419 -29.18 9.69 21.97
N ARG A 420 -30.19 8.85 21.79
CA ARG A 420 -30.38 8.10 20.55
C ARG A 420 -31.23 8.90 19.55
N ALA A 421 -30.72 9.10 18.35
CA ALA A 421 -31.42 9.76 17.23
C ALA A 421 -32.03 8.74 16.26
N PRO A 422 -33.17 9.04 15.60
CA PRO A 422 -33.75 8.13 14.61
C PRO A 422 -32.74 7.80 13.52
N THR A 423 -32.59 6.52 13.20
CA THR A 423 -31.66 6.07 12.16
C THR A 423 -32.00 6.66 10.79
N ARG A 424 -33.30 6.84 10.50
CA ARG A 424 -33.76 7.46 9.25
C ARG A 424 -35.00 8.34 9.47
N THR A 425 -35.05 9.46 8.77
CA THR A 425 -36.22 10.33 8.65
C THR A 425 -36.75 10.29 7.21
N PHE A 426 -38.08 10.26 7.06
CA PHE A 426 -38.76 10.22 5.76
C PHE A 426 -39.54 11.52 5.57
N ALA A 427 -39.39 12.12 4.38
CA ALA A 427 -40.07 13.36 4.02
C ALA A 427 -41.13 13.09 2.95
N TRP A 428 -42.40 13.32 3.30
CA TRP A 428 -43.56 13.13 2.42
C TRP A 428 -44.05 14.48 1.91
N ARG A 429 -43.95 14.70 0.60
CA ARG A 429 -44.27 15.98 -0.04
C ARG A 429 -45.66 15.93 -0.70
N MET A 430 -46.55 16.80 -0.25
CA MET A 430 -47.91 16.96 -0.77
C MET A 430 -48.05 18.34 -1.44
N HIS A 431 -48.72 18.41 -2.59
CA HIS A 431 -49.03 19.69 -3.22
C HIS A 431 -50.14 20.45 -2.49
N VAL A 432 -49.95 21.76 -2.30
CA VAL A 432 -51.01 22.67 -1.81
C VAL A 432 -51.91 23.05 -2.99
N TRP A 433 -53.20 22.70 -2.92
CA TRP A 433 -54.11 22.76 -4.08
C TRP A 433 -54.46 24.18 -4.50
N ARG A 434 -54.60 25.11 -3.55
CA ARG A 434 -54.98 26.50 -3.82
C ARG A 434 -53.74 27.40 -3.85
N PRO A 435 -53.50 28.16 -4.93
CA PRO A 435 -52.37 29.10 -4.99
C PRO A 435 -52.38 30.17 -3.89
N SER A 436 -53.55 30.54 -3.38
CA SER A 436 -53.69 31.51 -2.28
C SER A 436 -53.14 31.04 -0.94
N GLN A 437 -52.89 29.73 -0.78
CA GLN A 437 -52.32 29.14 0.43
C GLN A 437 -50.83 28.84 0.29
N TRP A 438 -50.20 29.20 -0.84
CA TRP A 438 -48.76 29.04 -1.01
C TRP A 438 -48.02 30.03 -0.11
N GLN A 439 -47.03 29.54 0.61
CA GLN A 439 -46.26 30.37 1.53
C GLN A 439 -45.12 31.03 0.75
N VAL A 440 -45.06 32.35 0.84
CA VAL A 440 -43.95 33.14 0.30
C VAL A 440 -43.04 33.49 1.46
N HIS A 441 -41.86 32.86 1.49
CA HIS A 441 -40.86 33.14 2.51
C HIS A 441 -40.03 34.33 2.06
N ARG A 442 -40.02 35.40 2.85
CA ARG A 442 -39.12 36.54 2.67
C ARG A 442 -37.76 36.15 3.22
N LEU A 443 -36.75 36.14 2.37
CA LEU A 443 -35.37 35.93 2.75
C LEU A 443 -34.77 37.32 3.06
N SER A 444 -34.63 37.62 4.35
CA SER A 444 -33.97 38.86 4.79
C SER A 444 -32.47 38.77 4.54
N GLY A 445 -31.91 39.60 3.65
CA GLY A 445 -30.46 39.78 3.49
C GLY A 445 -29.79 40.18 4.81
N SER A 446 -28.53 39.81 5.03
CA SER A 446 -27.76 40.20 6.23
C SER A 446 -27.09 41.56 6.09
N CYS A 447 -26.98 42.09 4.88
CA CYS A 447 -26.49 43.43 4.65
C CYS A 447 -27.67 44.41 4.55
N PRO A 448 -27.60 45.60 5.17
CA PRO A 448 -28.64 46.63 5.06
C PRO A 448 -28.83 47.14 3.61
N THR A 449 -27.89 46.83 2.71
CA THR A 449 -27.92 47.17 1.28
C THR A 449 -28.54 46.10 0.38
N ASP A 450 -28.77 44.88 0.86
CA ASP A 450 -29.32 43.79 0.04
C ASP A 450 -30.84 43.80 0.00
N ARG A 451 -31.39 43.78 -1.22
CA ARG A 451 -32.83 43.68 -1.44
C ARG A 451 -33.33 42.30 -0.99
N PRO A 452 -34.50 42.20 -0.32
CA PRO A 452 -35.03 40.91 0.10
C PRO A 452 -35.39 40.05 -1.10
N SER A 453 -34.92 38.80 -1.13
CA SER A 453 -35.35 37.81 -2.11
C SER A 453 -36.50 36.97 -1.55
N TYR A 454 -37.37 36.45 -2.41
CA TYR A 454 -38.57 35.71 -2.00
C TYR A 454 -38.60 34.32 -2.63
N VAL A 455 -38.91 33.31 -1.81
CA VAL A 455 -39.04 31.91 -2.25
C VAL A 455 -40.46 31.42 -2.02
N LEU A 456 -40.97 30.67 -3.00
CA LEU A 456 -42.32 30.13 -3.00
C LEU A 456 -42.34 28.66 -2.59
N GLU A 457 -43.05 28.34 -1.51
CA GLU A 457 -43.30 26.97 -1.08
C GLU A 457 -44.68 26.50 -1.56
N LYS A 458 -44.68 25.62 -2.58
CA LYS A 458 -45.90 25.04 -3.18
C LYS A 458 -46.28 23.67 -2.59
N GLN A 459 -45.44 23.12 -1.72
CA GLN A 459 -45.58 21.77 -1.19
C GLN A 459 -45.53 21.82 0.33
N MET A 460 -46.42 21.08 0.98
CA MET A 460 -46.32 20.80 2.40
C MET A 460 -45.47 19.55 2.60
N VAL A 461 -44.45 19.64 3.46
CA VAL A 461 -43.62 18.49 3.84
C VAL A 461 -44.07 17.96 5.19
N ARG A 462 -44.43 16.66 5.24
CA ARG A 462 -44.66 15.94 6.50
C ARG A 462 -43.50 14.99 6.76
N LEU A 463 -43.02 14.95 8.00
CA LEU A 463 -41.89 14.11 8.40
C LEU A 463 -42.37 12.91 9.23
N THR A 464 -41.84 11.74 8.93
CA THR A 464 -41.87 10.59 9.84
C THR A 464 -40.45 10.14 10.15
N SER A 465 -40.30 9.39 11.24
CA SER A 465 -39.00 8.88 11.65
C SER A 465 -39.12 7.45 12.16
N THR A 466 -38.01 6.72 12.12
CA THR A 466 -37.90 5.36 12.67
C THR A 466 -37.87 5.32 14.20
N ARG A 467 -38.05 6.46 14.89
CA ARG A 467 -37.97 6.57 16.36
C ARG A 467 -39.08 5.84 17.08
N TRP A 468 -40.27 5.82 16.49
CA TRP A 468 -41.49 5.31 17.12
C TRP A 468 -41.81 3.90 16.61
N PRO A 469 -42.39 3.02 17.44
CA PRO A 469 -42.95 1.77 16.93
C PRO A 469 -44.07 2.08 15.92
N PHE A 470 -44.41 1.10 15.06
CA PHE A 470 -45.39 1.28 13.98
C PHE A 470 -44.98 2.26 12.88
N TRP A 471 -43.70 2.65 12.80
CA TRP A 471 -43.24 3.60 11.79
C TRP A 471 -43.47 3.10 10.35
N ARG A 472 -43.45 1.78 10.11
CA ARG A 472 -43.79 1.20 8.80
C ARG A 472 -45.24 1.45 8.41
N TRP A 473 -46.17 1.26 9.36
CA TRP A 473 -47.59 1.55 9.16
C TRP A 473 -47.87 3.05 9.08
N GLY A 474 -47.15 3.88 9.86
CA GLY A 474 -47.18 5.32 9.74
C GLY A 474 -46.71 5.80 8.36
N ASN A 475 -45.63 5.22 7.84
CA ASN A 475 -45.14 5.46 6.49
C ASN A 475 -46.15 5.01 5.44
N TYR A 476 -46.76 3.83 5.59
CA TYR A 476 -47.82 3.36 4.71
C TYR A 476 -49.04 4.30 4.70
N ALA A 477 -49.52 4.73 5.86
CA ALA A 477 -50.66 5.63 5.99
C ALA A 477 -50.37 7.00 5.37
N LEU A 478 -49.20 7.59 5.65
CA LEU A 478 -48.81 8.88 5.08
C LEU A 478 -48.50 8.79 3.59
N ARG A 479 -47.87 7.71 3.12
CA ARG A 479 -47.70 7.43 1.69
C ARG A 479 -49.06 7.36 1.00
N THR A 480 -49.98 6.57 1.54
CA THR A 480 -51.34 6.45 0.99
C THR A 480 -52.05 7.79 0.95
N PHE A 481 -52.02 8.56 2.04
CA PHE A 481 -52.63 9.89 2.10
C PHE A 481 -52.01 10.86 1.10
N VAL A 482 -50.67 10.97 1.08
CA VAL A 482 -49.95 11.90 0.19
C VAL A 482 -50.12 11.55 -1.28
N HIS A 483 -50.01 10.27 -1.64
CA HIS A 483 -50.22 9.83 -3.02
C HIS A 483 -51.69 9.96 -3.44
N THR A 484 -52.65 9.74 -2.54
CA THR A 484 -54.07 9.98 -2.83
C THR A 484 -54.34 11.47 -3.10
N CYS A 485 -53.88 12.37 -2.22
CA CYS A 485 -54.06 13.81 -2.41
C CYS A 485 -53.33 14.33 -3.66
N ASN A 486 -52.13 13.84 -3.95
CA ASN A 486 -51.39 14.21 -5.16
C ASN A 486 -52.03 13.65 -6.43
N ALA A 487 -52.56 12.43 -6.39
CA ALA A 487 -53.32 11.84 -7.51
C ALA A 487 -54.63 12.59 -7.75
N MET A 488 -55.37 12.93 -6.70
CA MET A 488 -56.57 13.78 -6.79
C MET A 488 -56.25 15.17 -7.32
N PHE A 489 -55.12 15.77 -6.93
CA PHE A 489 -54.68 17.05 -7.50
C PHE A 489 -54.35 16.93 -8.99
N LEU A 490 -53.56 15.91 -9.37
CA LEU A 490 -53.19 15.70 -10.78
C LEU A 490 -54.40 15.38 -11.66
N LEU A 491 -55.20 14.39 -11.26
CA LEU A 491 -56.32 13.86 -12.03
C LEU A 491 -57.60 14.72 -11.90
N GLY A 492 -57.81 15.36 -10.76
CA GLY A 492 -59.01 16.16 -10.48
C GLY A 492 -58.85 17.66 -10.78
N VAL A 493 -57.62 18.20 -10.70
CA VAL A 493 -57.35 19.62 -10.93
C VAL A 493 -56.51 19.84 -12.19
N VAL A 494 -55.33 19.23 -12.28
CA VAL A 494 -54.37 19.54 -13.35
C VAL A 494 -54.86 19.08 -14.72
N ILE A 495 -55.29 17.83 -14.86
CA ILE A 495 -55.74 17.28 -16.14
C ILE A 495 -57.03 17.95 -16.65
N PRO A 496 -58.12 18.03 -15.87
CA PRO A 496 -59.39 18.55 -16.39
C PRO A 496 -59.43 20.08 -16.55
N TRP A 497 -58.56 20.84 -15.86
CA TRP A 497 -58.61 22.31 -15.86
C TRP A 497 -57.34 23.01 -16.34
N CYS A 498 -56.16 22.42 -16.14
CA CYS A 498 -54.88 23.06 -16.43
C CYS A 498 -54.17 22.49 -17.65
N SER A 499 -54.61 21.34 -18.18
CA SER A 499 -53.94 20.65 -19.28
C SER A 499 -54.32 21.19 -20.66
N PRO A 500 -53.56 20.85 -21.72
CA PRO A 500 -53.92 21.17 -23.09
C PRO A 500 -55.16 20.42 -23.62
N LEU A 501 -55.63 19.38 -22.93
CA LEU A 501 -56.84 18.60 -23.22
C LEU A 501 -57.84 18.74 -22.05
N SER A 502 -58.12 19.99 -21.70
CA SER A 502 -58.95 20.38 -20.55
C SER A 502 -60.27 21.02 -21.00
N LEU A 503 -61.26 21.06 -20.10
CA LEU A 503 -62.50 21.80 -20.33
C LEU A 503 -62.22 23.30 -20.52
N ARG A 504 -61.26 23.85 -19.76
CA ARG A 504 -60.79 25.23 -19.93
C ARG A 504 -60.27 25.49 -21.34
N SER A 505 -59.46 24.57 -21.88
CA SER A 505 -58.88 24.70 -23.23
C SER A 505 -59.92 24.61 -24.35
N LEU A 506 -61.07 23.98 -24.08
CA LEU A 506 -62.17 23.88 -25.03
C LEU A 506 -62.99 25.17 -25.08
N PHE A 507 -63.33 25.74 -23.92
CA PHE A 507 -64.28 26.86 -23.84
C PHE A 507 -63.65 28.27 -23.82
N LEU A 508 -62.38 28.42 -23.42
CA LEU A 508 -61.74 29.74 -23.41
C LEU A 508 -61.29 30.17 -24.81
N ALA A 509 -61.59 31.41 -25.18
CA ALA A 509 -61.12 31.99 -26.44
C ALA A 509 -59.62 32.30 -26.43
N GLN A 510 -59.09 32.76 -25.28
CA GLN A 510 -57.69 33.18 -25.12
C GLN A 510 -56.84 32.10 -24.42
N PRO A 511 -55.54 31.99 -24.75
CA PRO A 511 -54.62 31.10 -24.03
C PRO A 511 -54.53 31.49 -22.56
N PHE A 512 -54.35 30.51 -21.67
CA PHE A 512 -54.30 30.72 -20.22
C PHE A 512 -53.02 30.14 -19.62
N THR A 513 -52.63 30.63 -18.45
CA THR A 513 -51.46 30.14 -17.68
C THR A 513 -51.91 29.31 -16.50
N SER A 514 -51.33 28.12 -16.33
CA SER A 514 -51.73 27.18 -15.28
C SER A 514 -50.93 27.29 -13.98
N ASP A 515 -49.73 27.89 -14.02
CA ASP A 515 -48.81 27.96 -12.88
C ASP A 515 -48.38 29.40 -12.60
N TYR A 516 -47.99 29.68 -11.35
CA TYR A 516 -47.45 30.98 -10.92
C TYR A 516 -46.03 30.85 -10.39
N GLU A 517 -45.24 31.90 -10.56
CA GLU A 517 -43.88 32.07 -10.02
C GLU A 517 -43.83 33.32 -9.14
N VAL A 518 -42.96 33.35 -8.14
CA VAL A 518 -42.76 34.55 -7.32
C VAL A 518 -41.79 35.48 -8.04
N ASN A 519 -42.14 36.77 -8.15
CA ASN A 519 -41.20 37.80 -8.55
C ASN A 519 -40.12 37.96 -7.47
N PRO A 520 -38.83 37.74 -7.77
CA PRO A 520 -37.75 37.84 -6.78
C PRO A 520 -37.66 39.22 -6.12
N GLN A 521 -38.15 40.28 -6.77
CA GLN A 521 -38.02 41.66 -6.32
C GLN A 521 -39.16 42.13 -5.40
N ASP A 522 -40.41 41.72 -5.70
CA ASP A 522 -41.60 42.22 -4.99
C ASP A 522 -42.27 41.16 -4.10
N GLY A 523 -41.86 39.89 -4.22
CA GLY A 523 -42.54 38.77 -3.58
C GLY A 523 -43.93 38.46 -4.15
N SER A 524 -44.38 39.20 -5.18
CA SER A 524 -45.69 39.02 -5.80
C SER A 524 -45.75 37.78 -6.69
N LEU A 525 -46.89 37.09 -6.69
CA LEU A 525 -47.13 35.93 -7.55
C LEU A 525 -47.48 36.38 -8.97
N GLN A 526 -46.62 36.06 -9.94
CA GLN A 526 -46.82 36.34 -11.36
C GLN A 526 -47.12 35.06 -12.14
N PRO A 527 -47.98 35.11 -13.17
CA PRO A 527 -48.25 33.94 -14.01
C PRO A 527 -47.00 33.53 -14.78
N ARG A 528 -46.65 32.24 -14.68
CA ARG A 528 -45.43 31.71 -15.28
C ARG A 528 -45.60 31.58 -16.79
N LYS A 529 -44.86 32.37 -17.57
CA LYS A 529 -44.97 32.41 -19.05
C LYS A 529 -44.74 31.05 -19.71
N SER A 530 -43.85 30.23 -19.15
CA SER A 530 -43.58 28.87 -19.67
C SER A 530 -44.73 27.87 -19.45
N SER A 531 -45.75 28.22 -18.66
CA SER A 531 -46.93 27.37 -18.37
C SER A 531 -48.17 27.73 -19.21
N THR A 532 -47.99 28.49 -20.29
CA THR A 532 -49.09 28.95 -21.15
C THR A 532 -49.64 27.80 -21.99
N THR A 533 -50.94 27.51 -21.88
CA THR A 533 -51.64 26.48 -22.65
C THR A 533 -52.52 27.09 -23.74
N GLN A 534 -52.52 26.44 -24.90
CA GLN A 534 -53.27 26.88 -26.09
C GLN A 534 -54.67 26.27 -26.09
N THR A 535 -55.69 27.12 -26.24
CA THR A 535 -57.12 26.78 -26.39
C THR A 535 -57.48 26.38 -27.83
N LEU A 536 -58.67 25.80 -28.04
CA LEU A 536 -59.19 25.48 -29.38
C LEU A 536 -59.15 26.70 -30.32
N CYS A 537 -59.65 27.85 -29.88
CA CYS A 537 -59.66 29.08 -30.67
C CYS A 537 -58.23 29.54 -31.00
N SER A 538 -57.31 29.51 -30.04
CA SER A 538 -55.91 29.88 -30.28
C SER A 538 -55.17 28.89 -31.20
N ARG A 539 -55.49 27.59 -31.13
CA ARG A 539 -54.95 26.54 -32.01
C ARG A 539 -55.47 26.69 -33.42
N LEU A 540 -56.76 26.96 -33.61
CA LEU A 540 -57.35 27.28 -34.92
C LEU A 540 -56.69 28.53 -35.49
N HIS A 541 -56.55 29.58 -34.69
CA HIS A 541 -55.90 30.81 -35.13
C HIS A 541 -54.41 30.60 -35.47
N SER A 542 -53.70 29.79 -34.70
CA SER A 542 -52.31 29.39 -34.98
C SER A 542 -52.20 28.54 -36.26
N LEU A 543 -53.13 27.59 -36.49
CA LEU A 543 -53.21 26.79 -37.71
C LEU A 543 -53.38 27.70 -38.94
N TRP A 544 -54.32 28.64 -38.89
CA TRP A 544 -54.55 29.58 -40.00
C TRP A 544 -53.39 30.57 -40.20
N ARG A 545 -52.71 31.01 -39.13
CA ARG A 545 -51.45 31.77 -39.24
C ARG A 545 -50.31 30.95 -39.82
N HIS A 546 -50.22 29.66 -39.49
CA HIS A 546 -49.21 28.76 -40.04
C HIS A 546 -49.46 28.52 -41.53
N ILE A 547 -50.72 28.34 -41.93
CA ILE A 547 -51.13 28.23 -43.34
C ILE A 547 -50.80 29.52 -44.11
N SER A 548 -51.07 30.69 -43.52
CA SER A 548 -50.76 31.98 -44.15
C SER A 548 -49.25 32.25 -44.28
N LYS A 549 -48.42 31.77 -43.34
CA LYS A 549 -46.95 31.83 -43.43
C LYS A 549 -46.34 30.74 -44.33
N ALA A 550 -46.89 29.53 -44.36
CA ALA A 550 -46.43 28.46 -45.25
C ALA A 550 -46.63 28.83 -46.74
N ARG A 551 -47.63 29.68 -47.03
CA ARG A 551 -47.83 30.30 -48.34
C ARG A 551 -46.63 31.14 -48.79
N THR A 552 -46.01 31.92 -47.90
CA THR A 552 -44.94 32.86 -48.28
C THR A 552 -43.58 32.19 -48.42
N ARG A 553 -43.42 30.95 -47.93
CA ARG A 553 -42.18 30.16 -48.02
C ARG A 553 -42.07 29.23 -49.22
N SER A 554 -43.10 29.15 -50.08
CA SER A 554 -43.07 28.30 -51.27
C SER A 554 -42.12 28.89 -52.33
N GLN A 555 -40.97 28.24 -52.56
CA GLN A 555 -40.18 28.52 -53.77
C GLN A 555 -40.95 28.03 -55.02
N PRO A 556 -40.89 28.74 -56.16
CA PRO A 556 -41.56 28.33 -57.39
C PRO A 556 -40.91 27.06 -57.96
N GLY A 557 -41.63 25.94 -57.96
CA GLY A 557 -41.20 24.70 -58.64
C GLY A 557 -41.40 24.78 -60.15
N PHE A 558 -40.52 24.11 -60.90
CA PHE A 558 -40.34 24.15 -62.37
C PHE A 558 -41.57 23.84 -63.24
N VAL A 559 -42.69 23.40 -62.65
CA VAL A 559 -43.98 23.24 -63.34
C VAL A 559 -45.01 24.12 -62.63
N GLY A 560 -45.66 25.02 -63.37
CA GLY A 560 -46.63 26.02 -62.85
C GLY A 560 -47.88 25.46 -62.15
N LEU A 561 -48.02 24.14 -62.09
CA LEU A 561 -49.05 23.43 -61.31
C LEU A 561 -48.70 23.31 -59.81
N SER A 562 -47.43 23.52 -59.44
CA SER A 562 -46.96 23.38 -58.05
C SER A 562 -47.57 24.44 -57.10
N GLY A 563 -47.86 25.65 -57.60
CA GLY A 563 -48.50 26.72 -56.83
C GLY A 563 -49.98 26.47 -56.51
N HIS A 564 -50.75 25.93 -57.47
CA HIS A 564 -52.16 25.58 -57.27
C HIS A 564 -52.32 24.30 -56.43
N ALA A 565 -51.46 23.30 -56.64
CA ALA A 565 -51.40 22.10 -55.80
C ALA A 565 -51.01 22.44 -54.35
N ASN A 566 -50.05 23.35 -54.14
CA ASN A 566 -49.67 23.81 -52.80
C ASN A 566 -50.80 24.64 -52.13
N ARG A 567 -51.59 25.41 -52.92
CA ARG A 567 -52.79 26.09 -52.41
C ARG A 567 -53.87 25.10 -51.99
N ALA A 568 -54.19 24.11 -52.82
CA ALA A 568 -55.15 23.07 -52.50
C ALA A 568 -54.69 22.24 -51.28
N TRP A 569 -53.41 21.84 -51.24
CA TRP A 569 -52.83 21.12 -50.12
C TRP A 569 -52.89 21.92 -48.80
N ASN A 570 -52.54 23.21 -48.81
CA ASN A 570 -52.52 24.01 -47.59
C ASN A 570 -53.92 24.50 -47.14
N TYR A 571 -54.83 24.83 -48.05
CA TYR A 571 -56.18 25.31 -47.67
C TYR A 571 -57.21 24.19 -47.54
N VAL A 572 -57.19 23.16 -48.38
CA VAL A 572 -58.16 22.06 -48.34
C VAL A 572 -57.70 20.97 -47.38
N VAL A 573 -56.48 20.44 -47.58
CA VAL A 573 -55.99 19.31 -46.78
C VAL A 573 -55.46 19.76 -45.40
N LYS A 574 -54.69 20.84 -45.30
CA LYS A 574 -54.23 21.33 -43.97
C LYS A 574 -55.22 22.29 -43.32
N GLY A 575 -55.92 23.11 -44.10
CA GLY A 575 -56.90 24.08 -43.63
C GLY A 575 -58.22 23.40 -43.27
N ILE A 576 -59.06 23.09 -44.26
CA ILE A 576 -60.40 22.53 -44.03
C ILE A 576 -60.32 21.22 -43.24
N LEU A 577 -59.57 20.21 -43.69
CA LEU A 577 -59.48 18.94 -42.96
C LEU A 577 -58.80 19.09 -41.59
N GLY A 578 -57.78 19.95 -41.46
CA GLY A 578 -57.16 20.25 -40.16
C GLY A 578 -58.08 20.98 -39.18
N THR A 579 -58.90 21.93 -39.66
CA THR A 579 -59.93 22.59 -38.86
C THR A 579 -61.05 21.62 -38.48
N LEU A 580 -61.48 20.76 -39.40
CA LEU A 580 -62.51 19.76 -39.15
C LEU A 580 -62.04 18.73 -38.11
N LEU A 581 -60.79 18.28 -38.20
CA LEU A 581 -60.19 17.39 -37.22
C LEU A 581 -60.02 18.07 -35.85
N LEU A 582 -59.61 19.35 -35.81
CA LEU A 582 -59.54 20.11 -34.56
C LEU A 582 -60.93 20.40 -33.96
N VAL A 583 -61.97 20.62 -34.76
CA VAL A 583 -63.31 20.93 -34.23
C VAL A 583 -64.08 19.68 -33.82
N LEU A 584 -63.84 18.52 -34.46
CA LEU A 584 -64.52 17.27 -34.13
C LEU A 584 -63.74 16.43 -33.09
N LEU A 585 -62.45 16.24 -33.30
CA LEU A 585 -61.65 15.30 -32.50
C LEU A 585 -61.18 15.94 -31.18
N PHE A 586 -60.80 17.22 -31.19
CA PHE A 586 -60.31 17.88 -29.97
C PHE A 586 -61.38 17.97 -28.86
N PRO A 587 -62.64 18.39 -29.11
CA PRO A 587 -63.66 18.41 -28.07
C PRO A 587 -63.97 17.02 -27.53
N ALA A 588 -64.06 16.02 -28.42
CA ALA A 588 -64.27 14.63 -28.03
C ALA A 588 -63.11 14.13 -27.14
N CYS A 589 -61.86 14.38 -27.54
CA CYS A 589 -60.69 14.06 -26.72
C CYS A 589 -60.74 14.76 -25.36
N CYS A 590 -60.99 16.08 -25.32
CA CYS A 590 -61.09 16.84 -24.08
C CYS A 590 -62.18 16.30 -23.14
N LEU A 591 -63.37 15.97 -23.66
CA LEU A 591 -64.46 15.44 -22.86
C LEU A 591 -64.14 14.05 -22.32
N ILE A 592 -63.61 13.16 -23.17
CA ILE A 592 -63.22 11.80 -22.76
C ILE A 592 -62.09 11.84 -21.74
N THR A 593 -61.04 12.65 -21.96
CA THR A 593 -59.91 12.75 -21.02
C THR A 593 -60.33 13.39 -19.72
N CYS A 594 -61.16 14.43 -19.73
CA CYS A 594 -61.67 15.06 -18.51
C CYS A 594 -62.58 14.11 -17.74
N ALA A 595 -63.50 13.41 -18.41
CA ALA A 595 -64.40 12.44 -17.78
C ALA A 595 -63.61 11.28 -17.16
N ALA A 596 -62.70 10.65 -17.92
CA ALA A 596 -61.86 9.57 -17.42
C ALA A 596 -60.94 10.02 -16.27
N SER A 597 -60.42 11.24 -16.32
CA SER A 597 -59.56 11.79 -15.27
C SER A 597 -60.34 12.11 -14.00
N LEU A 598 -61.56 12.67 -14.11
CA LEU A 598 -62.42 12.96 -12.97
C LEU A 598 -62.93 11.68 -12.30
N THR A 599 -63.32 10.66 -13.08
CA THR A 599 -63.70 9.35 -12.51
C THR A 599 -62.53 8.67 -11.82
N ALA A 600 -61.32 8.75 -12.39
CA ALA A 600 -60.10 8.25 -11.76
C ALA A 600 -59.74 9.03 -10.48
N ALA A 601 -59.98 10.36 -10.43
CA ALA A 601 -59.76 11.18 -9.26
C ALA A 601 -60.76 10.87 -8.13
N MET A 602 -62.05 10.70 -8.45
CA MET A 602 -63.08 10.34 -7.48
C MET A 602 -62.89 8.93 -6.91
N SER A 603 -62.40 8.01 -7.73
CA SER A 603 -62.08 6.64 -7.29
C SER A 603 -60.71 6.51 -6.61
N ALA A 604 -59.85 7.55 -6.63
CA ALA A 604 -58.51 7.53 -6.03
C ALA A 604 -58.47 7.05 -4.56
N PRO A 605 -59.38 7.46 -3.67
CA PRO A 605 -59.41 6.95 -2.30
C PRO A 605 -59.69 5.44 -2.18
N LEU A 606 -60.21 4.80 -3.21
CA LEU A 606 -60.52 3.36 -3.22
C LEU A 606 -59.34 2.52 -3.72
N TRP A 607 -58.76 2.89 -4.86
CA TRP A 607 -57.69 2.08 -5.48
C TRP A 607 -56.30 2.43 -4.96
N MET A 608 -56.06 3.66 -4.50
CA MET A 608 -54.72 4.09 -4.08
C MET A 608 -54.24 3.39 -2.79
N PRO A 609 -55.08 3.15 -1.75
CA PRO A 609 -54.71 2.30 -0.62
C PRO A 609 -54.36 0.86 -1.01
N LEU A 610 -55.09 0.27 -1.97
CA LEU A 610 -54.80 -1.08 -2.46
C LEU A 610 -53.44 -1.13 -3.17
N LEU A 611 -53.15 -0.12 -4.01
CA LEU A 611 -51.87 -0.03 -4.72
C LEU A 611 -50.70 0.16 -3.75
N THR A 612 -50.83 1.06 -2.76
CA THR A 612 -49.78 1.30 -1.77
C THR A 612 -49.63 0.12 -0.80
N LEU A 613 -50.69 -0.65 -0.52
CA LEU A 613 -50.64 -1.86 0.29
C LEU A 613 -49.92 -2.97 -0.47
N LEU A 614 -50.25 -3.17 -1.75
CA LEU A 614 -49.53 -4.10 -2.61
C LEU A 614 -48.04 -3.75 -2.68
N PHE A 615 -47.71 -2.47 -2.84
CA PHE A 615 -46.33 -2.00 -2.79
C PHE A 615 -45.67 -2.28 -1.43
N HIS A 616 -46.37 -2.05 -0.32
CA HIS A 616 -45.87 -2.35 1.02
C HIS A 616 -45.58 -3.85 1.23
N LEU A 617 -46.48 -4.73 0.76
CA LEU A 617 -46.28 -6.18 0.79
C LEU A 617 -45.13 -6.61 -0.13
N LEU A 618 -45.00 -5.99 -1.31
CA LEU A 618 -43.89 -6.25 -2.23
C LEU A 618 -42.54 -5.88 -1.60
N MET A 619 -42.49 -4.75 -0.87
CA MET A 619 -41.28 -4.33 -0.15
C MET A 619 -40.85 -5.33 0.92
N LEU A 620 -41.82 -5.98 1.58
CA LEU A 620 -41.57 -7.01 2.60
C LEU A 620 -40.91 -8.27 2.02
N VAL A 621 -41.34 -8.67 0.82
CA VAL A 621 -40.96 -9.95 0.19
C VAL A 621 -39.75 -9.80 -0.74
N THR A 622 -39.61 -8.69 -1.44
CA THR A 622 -38.60 -8.54 -2.52
C THR A 622 -37.46 -7.60 -2.14
N TYR A 623 -37.74 -6.32 -1.90
CA TYR A 623 -36.74 -5.32 -1.57
C TYR A 623 -37.28 -4.19 -0.67
N ASP A 624 -36.64 -4.00 0.48
CA ASP A 624 -37.04 -2.99 1.46
C ASP A 624 -36.44 -1.61 1.17
N TRP A 625 -37.16 -0.80 0.39
CA TRP A 625 -36.86 0.62 0.12
C TRP A 625 -36.83 1.50 1.40
N ASP A 626 -37.54 1.08 2.43
CA ASP A 626 -37.68 1.80 3.69
C ASP A 626 -36.68 1.32 4.76
N SER A 627 -35.68 0.51 4.38
CA SER A 627 -34.68 -0.03 5.31
C SER A 627 -34.04 1.09 6.15
N PRO A 628 -33.97 0.94 7.49
CA PRO A 628 -33.52 2.01 8.38
C PRO A 628 -31.99 2.25 8.35
N SER A 629 -31.17 1.20 8.17
CA SER A 629 -29.71 1.31 8.09
C SER A 629 -29.14 0.67 6.83
N PRO A 630 -28.01 1.18 6.31
CA PRO A 630 -27.37 0.63 5.11
C PRO A 630 -26.74 -0.75 5.32
N ASP A 631 -26.39 -1.11 6.56
CA ASP A 631 -25.75 -2.39 6.89
C ASP A 631 -26.72 -3.58 6.88
N ARG A 632 -28.02 -3.33 6.93
CA ARG A 632 -29.03 -4.38 6.91
C ARG A 632 -29.25 -4.88 5.49
N ASN A 633 -29.47 -6.19 5.36
CA ASN A 633 -29.88 -6.76 4.10
C ASN A 633 -31.25 -6.19 3.68
N ARG A 634 -31.32 -5.76 2.42
CA ARG A 634 -32.51 -5.13 1.84
C ARG A 634 -33.32 -6.12 1.00
N ILE A 635 -32.70 -7.21 0.56
CA ILE A 635 -33.30 -8.18 -0.36
C ILE A 635 -33.95 -9.29 0.45
N CYS A 636 -35.22 -9.58 0.16
CA CYS A 636 -35.98 -10.69 0.74
C CYS A 636 -35.90 -10.79 2.28
N VAL A 637 -36.24 -9.71 2.99
CA VAL A 637 -36.17 -9.63 4.47
C VAL A 637 -36.93 -10.76 5.15
N LEU A 638 -38.12 -11.11 4.65
CA LEU A 638 -38.91 -12.22 5.20
C LEU A 638 -38.23 -13.58 4.99
N GLY A 639 -37.59 -13.77 3.83
CA GLY A 639 -36.85 -15.00 3.52
C GLY A 639 -35.62 -15.17 4.41
N GLU A 640 -34.89 -14.09 4.67
CA GLU A 640 -33.78 -14.08 5.62
C GLU A 640 -34.24 -14.44 7.03
N ALA A 641 -35.30 -13.80 7.52
CA ALA A 641 -35.79 -14.05 8.88
C ALA A 641 -36.32 -15.48 9.06
N LEU A 642 -37.12 -16.00 8.12
CA LEU A 642 -37.74 -17.32 8.26
C LEU A 642 -36.79 -18.46 7.89
N LEU A 643 -36.20 -18.42 6.69
CA LEU A 643 -35.43 -19.56 6.17
C LEU A 643 -34.02 -19.57 6.72
N TRP A 644 -33.32 -18.43 6.68
CA TRP A 644 -31.91 -18.37 7.05
C TRP A 644 -31.71 -18.29 8.57
N GLU A 645 -32.18 -17.22 9.21
CA GLU A 645 -32.01 -17.01 10.65
C GLU A 645 -32.89 -17.96 11.48
N GLY A 646 -34.14 -18.19 11.05
CA GLY A 646 -35.09 -19.08 11.74
C GLY A 646 -34.74 -20.57 11.59
N VAL A 647 -34.86 -21.10 10.37
CA VAL A 647 -34.71 -22.55 10.14
C VAL A 647 -33.24 -22.99 10.14
N VAL A 648 -32.39 -22.40 9.31
CA VAL A 648 -31.01 -22.86 9.13
C VAL A 648 -30.16 -22.57 10.38
N LEU A 649 -30.09 -21.31 10.81
CA LEU A 649 -29.26 -20.91 11.94
C LEU A 649 -29.95 -21.13 13.30
N GLY A 650 -31.27 -21.09 13.36
CA GLY A 650 -32.02 -21.23 14.60
C GLY A 650 -32.32 -22.68 14.99
N LEU A 651 -32.78 -23.52 14.04
CA LEU A 651 -33.23 -24.89 14.32
C LEU A 651 -32.21 -25.96 13.91
N LEU A 652 -31.64 -25.86 12.71
CA LEU A 652 -30.72 -26.89 12.19
C LEU A 652 -29.33 -26.79 12.82
N GLN A 653 -28.82 -25.57 12.97
CA GLN A 653 -27.52 -25.31 13.59
C GLN A 653 -27.35 -25.86 15.02
N PRO A 654 -28.26 -25.69 16.00
CA PRO A 654 -28.04 -26.21 17.34
C PRO A 654 -28.02 -27.74 17.36
N LEU A 655 -28.84 -28.41 16.53
CA LEU A 655 -28.81 -29.86 16.37
C LEU A 655 -27.44 -30.32 15.85
N ALA A 656 -26.94 -29.67 14.79
CA ALA A 656 -25.62 -29.96 14.25
C ALA A 656 -24.50 -29.65 15.26
N ALA A 657 -24.61 -28.56 16.02
CA ALA A 657 -23.62 -28.15 17.01
C ALA A 657 -23.55 -29.14 18.18
N LEU A 658 -24.69 -29.60 18.70
CA LEU A 658 -24.76 -30.62 19.75
C LEU A 658 -24.19 -31.96 19.27
N LEU A 659 -24.56 -32.39 18.06
CA LEU A 659 -24.03 -33.62 17.46
C LEU A 659 -22.51 -33.55 17.30
N VAL A 660 -21.98 -32.42 16.83
CA VAL A 660 -20.52 -32.24 16.70
C VAL A 660 -19.85 -32.22 18.07
N ALA A 661 -20.39 -31.47 19.04
CA ALA A 661 -19.78 -31.27 20.35
C ALA A 661 -19.75 -32.54 21.21
N PHE A 662 -20.87 -33.27 21.25
CA PHE A 662 -21.08 -34.39 22.18
C PHE A 662 -20.91 -35.77 21.54
N VAL A 663 -20.92 -35.88 20.21
CA VAL A 663 -20.77 -37.17 19.53
C VAL A 663 -19.50 -37.21 18.68
N LEU A 664 -19.39 -36.35 17.67
CA LEU A 664 -18.28 -36.44 16.71
C LEU A 664 -16.92 -36.07 17.33
N CYS A 665 -16.84 -34.97 18.07
CA CYS A 665 -15.60 -34.54 18.72
C CYS A 665 -15.05 -35.57 19.73
N PRO A 666 -15.85 -36.13 20.68
CA PRO A 666 -15.32 -37.13 21.61
C PRO A 666 -14.95 -38.45 20.93
N ILE A 667 -15.72 -38.91 19.94
CA ILE A 667 -15.36 -40.12 19.17
C ILE A 667 -14.03 -39.91 18.43
N ALA A 668 -13.87 -38.77 17.74
CA ALA A 668 -12.64 -38.46 17.03
C ALA A 668 -11.46 -38.27 17.99
N ALA A 669 -11.65 -37.61 19.14
CA ALA A 669 -10.62 -37.45 20.16
C ALA A 669 -10.19 -38.79 20.76
N ALA A 670 -11.13 -39.69 21.05
CA ALA A 670 -10.86 -41.04 21.54
C ALA A 670 -10.08 -41.87 20.51
N LEU A 671 -10.46 -41.81 19.24
CA LEU A 671 -9.75 -42.49 18.16
C LEU A 671 -8.32 -41.96 17.97
N LEU A 672 -8.14 -40.63 18.01
CA LEU A 672 -6.82 -40.02 17.93
C LEU A 672 -5.94 -40.36 19.13
N PHE A 673 -6.52 -40.38 20.33
CA PHE A 673 -5.84 -40.83 21.55
C PHE A 673 -5.40 -42.29 21.42
N LEU A 674 -6.29 -43.18 20.97
CA LEU A 674 -5.98 -44.59 20.75
C LEU A 674 -4.84 -44.75 19.74
N VAL A 675 -4.93 -44.10 18.58
CA VAL A 675 -3.88 -44.13 17.56
C VAL A 675 -2.56 -43.58 18.09
N ALA A 676 -2.59 -42.52 18.91
CA ALA A 676 -1.39 -41.94 19.51
C ALA A 676 -0.70 -42.92 20.48
N VAL A 677 -1.47 -43.57 21.36
CA VAL A 677 -0.97 -44.55 22.33
C VAL A 677 -0.44 -45.79 21.61
N VAL A 678 -1.17 -46.32 20.64
CA VAL A 678 -0.74 -47.48 19.84
C VAL A 678 0.53 -47.16 19.07
N ARG A 679 0.59 -46.02 18.37
CA ARG A 679 1.80 -45.59 17.65
C ARG A 679 2.98 -45.40 18.59
N TRP A 680 2.78 -44.73 19.72
CA TRP A 680 3.84 -44.54 20.72
C TRP A 680 4.33 -45.90 21.26
N GLY A 681 3.42 -46.82 21.55
CA GLY A 681 3.74 -48.18 22.00
C GLY A 681 4.56 -48.95 20.96
N VAL A 682 4.09 -49.00 19.70
CA VAL A 682 4.77 -49.69 18.60
C VAL A 682 6.16 -49.09 18.35
N VAL A 683 6.27 -47.76 18.26
CA VAL A 683 7.56 -47.09 18.03
C VAL A 683 8.49 -47.27 19.23
N SER A 684 7.98 -47.22 20.47
CA SER A 684 8.79 -47.43 21.68
C SER A 684 9.33 -48.86 21.77
N ILE A 685 8.50 -49.86 21.44
CA ILE A 685 8.90 -51.26 21.34
C ILE A 685 9.93 -51.43 20.23
N TRP A 686 9.67 -50.87 19.04
CA TRP A 686 10.59 -50.90 17.90
C TRP A 686 11.95 -50.27 18.21
N ASP A 687 11.97 -49.04 18.74
CA ASP A 687 13.18 -48.33 19.16
C ASP A 687 13.93 -49.11 20.25
N THR A 688 13.23 -49.80 21.15
CA THR A 688 13.89 -50.62 22.19
C THR A 688 14.51 -51.89 21.59
N LEU A 689 13.77 -52.57 20.71
CA LEU A 689 14.25 -53.76 20.00
C LEU A 689 15.46 -53.43 19.13
N LEU A 690 15.36 -52.38 18.30
CA LEU A 690 16.41 -52.01 17.35
C LEU A 690 17.65 -51.47 18.07
N TYR A 691 17.47 -50.72 19.17
CA TYR A 691 18.57 -50.31 20.02
C TYR A 691 19.34 -51.52 20.59
N HIS A 692 18.64 -52.49 21.19
CA HIS A 692 19.29 -53.63 21.86
C HIS A 692 19.83 -54.68 20.88
N MET A 693 19.15 -54.93 19.75
CA MET A 693 19.51 -55.97 18.77
C MET A 693 20.50 -55.48 17.72
N VAL A 694 20.39 -54.24 17.25
CA VAL A 694 21.17 -53.74 16.10
C VAL A 694 22.16 -52.67 16.54
N ILE A 695 21.69 -51.56 17.12
CA ILE A 695 22.53 -50.37 17.33
C ILE A 695 23.60 -50.63 18.38
N ARG A 696 23.23 -51.14 19.56
CA ARG A 696 24.18 -51.40 20.65
C ARG A 696 25.30 -52.37 20.27
N GLN A 697 25.02 -53.34 19.40
CA GLN A 697 25.98 -54.39 19.04
C GLN A 697 26.78 -54.08 17.77
N ARG A 698 26.21 -53.30 16.82
CA ARG A 698 26.75 -53.16 15.47
C ARG A 698 26.98 -51.71 15.01
N ALA A 699 26.54 -50.70 15.76
CA ALA A 699 26.64 -49.32 15.31
C ALA A 699 28.09 -48.81 15.30
N ARG A 700 28.42 -48.11 14.22
CA ARG A 700 29.72 -47.50 13.93
C ARG A 700 29.49 -46.09 13.43
N LEU A 701 30.55 -45.28 13.46
CA LEU A 701 30.51 -43.92 12.95
C LEU A 701 30.23 -43.92 11.43
N PRO A 702 29.23 -43.15 10.97
CA PRO A 702 28.95 -43.00 9.54
C PRO A 702 30.08 -42.20 8.87
N LEU A 703 30.44 -42.60 7.65
CA LEU A 703 31.47 -41.92 6.85
C LEU A 703 30.87 -40.79 6.00
N SER A 704 29.62 -40.95 5.56
CA SER A 704 28.90 -40.00 4.71
C SER A 704 27.44 -39.91 5.12
N ASP A 705 26.76 -38.87 4.64
CA ASP A 705 25.31 -38.77 4.76
C ASP A 705 24.63 -39.90 4.00
N SER A 706 23.63 -40.50 4.63
CA SER A 706 22.84 -41.60 4.10
C SER A 706 21.38 -41.40 4.46
N TRP A 707 20.48 -42.14 3.82
CA TRP A 707 19.05 -42.11 4.16
C TRP A 707 18.78 -42.59 5.61
N LEU A 708 19.69 -43.36 6.20
CA LEU A 708 19.60 -43.85 7.57
C LEU A 708 20.18 -42.88 8.60
N VAL A 709 21.23 -42.15 8.25
CA VAL A 709 21.95 -41.24 9.15
C VAL A 709 22.50 -40.07 8.35
N TRP A 710 22.17 -38.85 8.75
CA TRP A 710 22.64 -37.62 8.10
C TRP A 710 23.03 -36.54 9.12
N ARG A 711 23.86 -35.60 8.69
CA ARG A 711 24.30 -34.44 9.49
C ARG A 711 23.20 -33.38 9.55
N VAL A 712 22.94 -32.88 10.75
CA VAL A 712 21.97 -31.81 11.03
C VAL A 712 22.67 -30.48 11.29
N SER A 713 23.87 -30.53 11.88
CA SER A 713 24.68 -29.34 12.15
C SER A 713 26.15 -29.75 12.30
N GLY A 714 27.07 -28.90 11.87
CA GLY A 714 28.51 -29.13 11.98
C GLY A 714 29.29 -28.15 11.10
N PRO A 715 30.63 -28.08 11.26
CA PRO A 715 31.46 -27.25 10.39
C PRO A 715 31.24 -27.58 8.91
N GLY A 716 30.95 -26.56 8.10
CA GLY A 716 30.78 -26.68 6.65
C GLY A 716 29.36 -27.00 6.14
N HIS A 717 28.32 -27.00 7.00
CA HIS A 717 26.93 -27.23 6.55
C HIS A 717 26.36 -26.06 5.70
N ASP A 718 26.70 -24.80 6.03
CA ASP A 718 26.21 -23.61 5.30
C ASP A 718 27.31 -22.62 4.83
N HIS A 719 28.47 -22.56 5.51
CA HIS A 719 29.52 -21.56 5.25
C HIS A 719 30.90 -22.21 5.06
N LEU A 720 31.11 -22.81 3.88
CA LEU A 720 32.38 -23.42 3.50
C LEU A 720 33.13 -22.47 2.55
N TYR A 721 34.33 -22.04 2.95
CA TYR A 721 35.21 -21.22 2.10
C TYR A 721 36.35 -22.04 1.49
N TRP A 722 36.86 -21.58 0.35
CA TRP A 722 38.02 -22.18 -0.31
C TRP A 722 39.22 -21.24 -0.17
N VAL A 723 40.29 -21.71 0.46
CA VAL A 723 41.53 -20.94 0.64
C VAL A 723 42.38 -21.04 -0.61
N LEU A 724 42.62 -19.88 -1.23
CA LEU A 724 43.50 -19.73 -2.37
C LEU A 724 44.92 -19.40 -1.90
N SER A 725 45.93 -20.08 -2.44
CA SER A 725 47.33 -19.73 -2.17
C SER A 725 47.80 -18.54 -3.00
N LEU A 726 48.81 -17.81 -2.51
CA LEU A 726 49.42 -16.68 -3.22
C LEU A 726 49.83 -17.03 -4.66
N GLN A 727 50.47 -18.18 -4.86
CA GLN A 727 50.94 -18.62 -6.19
C GLN A 727 49.77 -18.92 -7.15
N GLN A 728 48.71 -19.57 -6.65
CA GLN A 728 47.50 -19.84 -7.43
C GLN A 728 46.77 -18.54 -7.80
N ALA A 729 46.71 -17.57 -6.87
CA ALA A 729 46.12 -16.26 -7.13
C ALA A 729 46.87 -15.52 -8.23
N LEU A 730 48.21 -15.49 -8.17
CA LEU A 730 49.05 -14.85 -9.20
C LEU A 730 48.96 -15.58 -10.55
N ALA A 731 48.92 -16.91 -10.57
CA ALA A 731 48.73 -17.68 -11.81
C ALA A 731 47.37 -17.34 -12.46
N ALA A 732 46.31 -17.26 -11.67
CA ALA A 732 44.98 -16.88 -12.15
C ALA A 732 44.92 -15.43 -12.65
N LEU A 733 45.62 -14.51 -11.97
CA LEU A 733 45.74 -13.12 -12.40
C LEU A 733 46.47 -13.01 -13.73
N VAL A 734 47.61 -13.68 -13.89
CA VAL A 734 48.37 -13.65 -15.16
C VAL A 734 47.59 -14.33 -16.29
N ALA A 735 46.89 -15.43 -16.03
CA ALA A 735 46.00 -16.04 -17.03
C ALA A 735 44.90 -15.07 -17.48
N LYS A 736 44.32 -14.30 -16.56
CA LYS A 736 43.36 -13.25 -16.88
C LYS A 736 43.98 -12.10 -17.66
N LEU A 737 45.21 -11.69 -17.33
CA LEU A 737 45.95 -10.72 -18.12
C LEU A 737 46.23 -11.21 -19.55
N GLU A 738 46.61 -12.48 -19.72
CA GLU A 738 46.79 -13.09 -21.04
C GLU A 738 45.48 -13.10 -21.82
N LEU A 739 44.33 -13.34 -21.18
CA LEU A 739 43.01 -13.24 -21.83
C LEU A 739 42.72 -11.82 -22.36
N GLU A 740 43.05 -10.77 -21.60
CA GLU A 740 42.88 -9.37 -22.05
C GLU A 740 43.86 -9.01 -23.18
N VAL A 741 45.10 -9.51 -23.15
CA VAL A 741 46.06 -9.33 -24.24
C VAL A 741 45.60 -10.09 -25.50
N LEU A 742 45.05 -11.29 -25.36
CA LEU A 742 44.51 -12.08 -26.45
C LEU A 742 43.26 -11.44 -27.07
N SER A 743 42.38 -10.83 -26.27
CA SER A 743 41.20 -10.13 -26.78
C SER A 743 41.60 -8.88 -27.56
N ALA A 744 42.55 -8.09 -27.05
CA ALA A 744 43.10 -6.93 -27.76
C ALA A 744 43.83 -7.34 -29.05
N PHE A 745 44.63 -8.40 -29.00
CA PHE A 745 45.30 -8.96 -30.17
C PHE A 745 44.30 -9.44 -31.23
N GLN A 746 43.23 -10.12 -30.82
CA GLN A 746 42.18 -10.58 -31.70
C GLN A 746 41.56 -9.39 -32.45
N GLN A 747 41.14 -8.35 -31.73
CA GLN A 747 40.54 -7.15 -32.33
C GLN A 747 41.50 -6.45 -33.32
N GLN A 748 42.77 -6.26 -32.93
CA GLN A 748 43.76 -5.61 -33.78
C GLN A 748 44.09 -6.44 -35.03
N THR A 749 44.15 -7.77 -34.88
CA THR A 749 44.47 -8.68 -35.98
C THR A 749 43.29 -8.86 -36.93
N GLU A 750 42.06 -8.94 -36.43
CA GLU A 750 40.84 -8.89 -37.25
C GLU A 750 40.77 -7.61 -38.08
N HIS A 751 41.09 -6.47 -37.46
CA HIS A 751 41.15 -5.18 -38.15
C HIS A 751 42.18 -5.18 -39.30
N ARG A 752 43.37 -5.76 -39.09
CA ARG A 752 44.42 -5.90 -40.13
C ARG A 752 44.04 -6.91 -41.21
N LEU A 753 43.42 -8.02 -40.84
CA LEU A 753 42.96 -9.06 -41.78
C LEU A 753 41.95 -8.49 -42.78
N LEU A 754 41.03 -7.65 -42.32
CA LEU A 754 39.97 -7.04 -43.13
C LEU A 754 40.41 -5.77 -43.90
N GLU A 755 41.65 -5.32 -43.73
CA GLU A 755 42.19 -4.14 -44.42
C GLU A 755 42.08 -4.21 -45.96
N PRO A 756 42.40 -5.33 -46.64
CA PRO A 756 42.25 -5.44 -48.10
C PRO A 756 40.82 -5.21 -48.58
N LEU A 757 39.83 -5.67 -47.81
CA LEU A 757 38.42 -5.52 -48.14
C LEU A 757 37.99 -4.07 -48.01
N ARG A 758 38.43 -3.37 -46.96
CA ARG A 758 38.16 -1.93 -46.79
C ARG A 758 38.84 -1.09 -47.86
N LEU A 759 40.07 -1.43 -48.25
CA LEU A 759 40.77 -0.75 -49.35
C LEU A 759 40.08 -1.02 -50.69
N TYR A 760 39.53 -2.21 -50.91
CA TYR A 760 38.72 -2.53 -52.08
C TYR A 760 37.42 -1.71 -52.12
N GLU A 761 36.67 -1.67 -51.01
CA GLU A 761 35.47 -0.85 -50.89
C GLU A 761 35.78 0.64 -51.13
N HIS A 762 36.87 1.12 -50.55
CA HIS A 762 37.33 2.50 -50.72
C HIS A 762 37.71 2.80 -52.17
N LEU A 763 38.45 1.92 -52.84
CA LEU A 763 38.81 2.08 -54.25
C LEU A 763 37.58 2.09 -55.17
N VAL A 764 36.62 1.18 -54.97
CA VAL A 764 35.39 1.16 -55.78
C VAL A 764 34.60 2.44 -55.57
N ARG A 765 34.49 2.91 -54.33
CA ARG A 765 33.83 4.17 -54.00
C ARG A 765 34.52 5.38 -54.63
N THR A 766 35.85 5.40 -54.66
CA THR A 766 36.63 6.53 -55.19
C THR A 766 36.69 6.54 -56.72
N CYS A 767 36.84 5.37 -57.37
CA CYS A 767 36.96 5.28 -58.82
C CYS A 767 35.61 5.24 -59.56
N PHE A 768 34.59 4.59 -59.00
CA PHE A 768 33.29 4.37 -59.65
C PHE A 768 32.13 5.12 -58.99
N GLY A 769 32.33 5.65 -57.78
CA GLY A 769 31.34 6.49 -57.09
C GLY A 769 30.90 7.74 -57.87
N PRO A 770 31.80 8.47 -58.59
CA PRO A 770 31.40 9.60 -59.43
C PRO A 770 30.50 9.21 -60.62
N PHE A 771 30.51 7.92 -61.01
CA PHE A 771 29.70 7.36 -62.09
C PHE A 771 28.48 6.57 -61.57
N SER A 772 28.12 6.77 -60.29
CA SER A 772 27.02 6.05 -59.61
C SER A 772 27.16 4.52 -59.60
N GLY A 773 28.38 4.00 -59.83
CA GLY A 773 28.66 2.58 -59.75
C GLY A 773 28.67 2.11 -58.31
N THR A 774 27.80 1.16 -57.96
CA THR A 774 27.74 0.55 -56.63
C THR A 774 28.50 -0.78 -56.60
N LEU A 775 29.12 -1.07 -55.45
CA LEU A 775 29.82 -2.33 -55.22
C LEU A 775 28.81 -3.49 -55.19
N SER A 776 28.92 -4.43 -56.13
CA SER A 776 28.18 -5.70 -56.06
C SER A 776 28.79 -6.60 -54.99
N ARG A 777 28.05 -6.83 -53.90
CA ARG A 777 28.45 -7.73 -52.80
C ARG A 777 28.07 -9.19 -53.05
N GLU A 778 27.15 -9.45 -53.98
CA GLU A 778 26.55 -10.77 -54.19
C GLU A 778 27.29 -11.64 -55.21
N TYR A 779 28.01 -11.03 -56.16
CA TYR A 779 28.73 -11.73 -57.23
C TYR A 779 30.05 -11.01 -57.56
N GLY A 780 31.06 -11.78 -57.96
CA GLY A 780 32.35 -11.24 -58.42
C GLY A 780 33.50 -11.29 -57.39
N PRO A 781 34.62 -10.61 -57.67
CA PRO A 781 35.87 -10.76 -56.92
C PRO A 781 35.77 -10.29 -55.46
N TYR A 782 34.92 -9.32 -55.16
CA TYR A 782 34.67 -8.84 -53.80
C TYR A 782 34.15 -9.95 -52.88
N LYS A 783 33.14 -10.70 -53.33
CA LYS A 783 32.57 -11.83 -52.56
C LYS A 783 33.59 -12.95 -52.35
N SER A 784 34.43 -13.21 -53.35
CA SER A 784 35.49 -14.22 -53.19
C SER A 784 36.55 -13.79 -52.17
N LEU A 785 36.88 -12.49 -52.13
CA LEU A 785 37.81 -11.92 -51.14
C LEU A 785 37.18 -11.92 -49.74
N ASP A 786 35.93 -11.50 -49.62
CA ASP A 786 35.18 -11.52 -48.34
C ASP A 786 35.08 -12.94 -47.77
N ALA A 787 34.72 -13.94 -48.59
CA ALA A 787 34.68 -15.34 -48.15
C ALA A 787 36.05 -15.86 -47.67
N GLU A 788 37.13 -15.52 -48.39
CA GLU A 788 38.50 -15.91 -47.99
C GLU A 788 38.95 -15.23 -46.70
N LEU A 789 38.72 -13.92 -46.56
CA LEU A 789 39.07 -13.17 -45.37
C LEU A 789 38.26 -13.65 -44.16
N ASN A 790 36.97 -13.94 -44.33
CA ASN A 790 36.13 -14.49 -43.27
C ASN A 790 36.58 -15.90 -42.85
N ASN A 791 37.08 -16.73 -43.77
CA ASN A 791 37.71 -18.01 -43.42
C ASN A 791 39.02 -17.81 -42.62
N MET A 792 39.80 -16.78 -42.89
CA MET A 792 40.98 -16.45 -42.08
C MET A 792 40.61 -15.87 -40.71
N VAL A 793 39.54 -15.09 -40.63
CA VAL A 793 38.99 -14.58 -39.35
C VAL A 793 38.42 -15.73 -38.52
N SER A 794 37.73 -16.70 -39.12
CA SER A 794 37.23 -17.87 -38.38
C SER A 794 38.38 -18.76 -37.91
N ALA A 795 39.44 -18.93 -38.70
CA ALA A 795 40.67 -19.62 -38.27
C ALA A 795 41.38 -18.88 -37.12
N LEU A 796 41.46 -17.54 -37.17
CA LEU A 796 41.97 -16.72 -36.07
C LEU A 796 41.13 -16.93 -34.80
N LYS A 797 39.81 -16.86 -34.91
CA LYS A 797 38.88 -17.05 -33.78
C LYS A 797 39.02 -18.46 -33.19
N ALA A 798 39.10 -19.49 -34.02
CA ALA A 798 39.28 -20.86 -33.55
C ALA A 798 40.57 -21.06 -32.74
N GLU A 799 41.70 -20.50 -33.18
CA GLU A 799 42.97 -20.58 -32.44
C GLU A 799 42.95 -19.73 -31.16
N VAL A 800 42.36 -18.54 -31.21
CA VAL A 800 42.18 -17.69 -30.01
C VAL A 800 41.26 -18.36 -29.00
N ASP A 801 40.14 -18.94 -29.43
CA ASP A 801 39.18 -19.60 -28.56
C ASP A 801 39.75 -20.89 -27.95
N ARG A 802 40.56 -21.64 -28.72
CA ARG A 802 41.36 -22.76 -28.17
C ARG A 802 42.24 -22.29 -27.02
N ARG A 803 42.95 -21.17 -27.19
CA ARG A 803 43.82 -20.61 -26.15
C ARG A 803 43.02 -20.05 -24.96
N LYS A 804 41.90 -19.37 -25.20
CA LYS A 804 41.01 -18.87 -24.14
C LYS A 804 40.47 -20.02 -23.27
N ASN A 805 40.12 -21.16 -23.88
CA ASN A 805 39.63 -22.33 -23.16
C ASN A 805 40.68 -22.95 -22.24
N GLU A 806 41.97 -22.92 -22.64
CA GLU A 806 43.11 -23.37 -21.81
C GLU A 806 43.34 -22.46 -20.58
N LEU A 807 42.95 -21.18 -20.65
CA LEU A 807 43.16 -20.15 -19.63
C LEU A 807 41.98 -19.95 -18.66
N GLN A 808 40.82 -20.57 -18.91
CA GLN A 808 39.66 -20.43 -18.02
C GLN A 808 39.84 -21.19 -16.70
N PRO A 809 39.48 -20.58 -15.55
CA PRO A 809 39.48 -21.29 -14.28
C PRO A 809 38.40 -22.38 -14.32
N GLY A 810 38.78 -23.63 -14.08
CA GLY A 810 37.86 -24.79 -14.07
C GLY A 810 36.86 -24.80 -12.91
N LEU A 811 36.69 -23.68 -12.20
CA LEU A 811 35.89 -23.55 -10.98
C LEU A 811 34.43 -23.17 -11.30
N GLY A 812 33.48 -23.85 -10.64
CA GLY A 812 32.07 -23.46 -10.68
C GLY A 812 31.80 -22.09 -10.03
N VAL A 813 30.69 -21.44 -10.38
CA VAL A 813 30.32 -20.11 -9.86
C VAL A 813 30.21 -20.09 -8.33
N ASN A 814 29.66 -21.16 -7.73
CA ASN A 814 29.53 -21.30 -6.27
C ASN A 814 30.88 -21.44 -5.54
N VAL A 815 31.89 -22.00 -6.20
CA VAL A 815 33.23 -22.16 -5.61
C VAL A 815 33.96 -20.83 -5.70
N ARG A 816 33.86 -20.14 -6.85
CA ARG A 816 34.44 -18.82 -7.09
C ARG A 816 33.90 -17.73 -6.16
N SER A 817 32.61 -17.74 -5.85
CA SER A 817 32.00 -16.81 -4.88
C SER A 817 32.40 -17.06 -3.43
N ARG A 818 32.88 -18.27 -3.12
CA ARG A 818 33.28 -18.68 -1.77
C ARG A 818 34.80 -18.83 -1.62
N THR A 819 35.58 -18.39 -2.60
CA THR A 819 37.05 -18.44 -2.54
C THR A 819 37.57 -17.19 -1.82
N ARG A 820 38.40 -17.38 -0.81
CA ARG A 820 39.02 -16.32 0.02
C ARG A 820 40.52 -16.57 0.22
N MET A 821 41.21 -15.56 0.72
CA MET A 821 42.63 -15.62 1.05
C MET A 821 42.85 -15.20 2.51
N ARG A 822 43.97 -15.63 3.09
CA ARG A 822 44.43 -15.09 4.38
C ARG A 822 44.83 -13.62 4.21
N ALA A 823 44.74 -12.83 5.27
CA ALA A 823 45.02 -11.39 5.22
C ALA A 823 46.43 -11.09 4.66
N ASP A 824 47.44 -11.83 5.11
CA ASP A 824 48.84 -11.65 4.67
C ASP A 824 49.05 -12.05 3.21
N ASP A 825 48.43 -13.16 2.80
CA ASP A 825 48.51 -13.67 1.43
C ASP A 825 47.77 -12.74 0.46
N LEU A 826 46.62 -12.18 0.86
CA LEU A 826 45.82 -11.25 0.06
C LEU A 826 46.57 -9.92 -0.15
N ARG A 827 47.17 -9.38 0.91
CA ARG A 827 48.01 -8.16 0.83
C ARG A 827 49.15 -8.38 -0.15
N SER A 828 49.85 -9.51 -0.01
CA SER A 828 50.98 -9.88 -0.88
C SER A 828 50.53 -10.09 -2.33
N ALA A 829 49.37 -10.71 -2.56
CA ALA A 829 48.81 -10.95 -3.89
C ALA A 829 48.44 -9.64 -4.61
N LEU A 830 47.88 -8.67 -3.89
CA LEU A 830 47.52 -7.36 -4.44
C LEU A 830 48.76 -6.50 -4.73
N GLN A 831 49.77 -6.51 -3.85
CA GLN A 831 51.02 -5.78 -4.07
C GLN A 831 51.80 -6.34 -5.28
N ILE A 832 52.06 -7.65 -5.28
CA ILE A 832 52.81 -8.31 -6.36
C ILE A 832 51.98 -8.27 -7.65
N GLY A 833 50.67 -8.50 -7.56
CA GLY A 833 49.76 -8.43 -8.70
C GLY A 833 49.76 -7.05 -9.36
N CYS A 834 49.76 -5.96 -8.59
CA CYS A 834 49.84 -4.59 -9.12
C CYS A 834 51.11 -4.38 -9.95
N THR A 835 52.27 -4.80 -9.44
CA THR A 835 53.54 -4.70 -10.19
C THR A 835 53.54 -5.55 -11.46
N LEU A 836 52.86 -6.70 -11.45
CA LEU A 836 52.75 -7.58 -12.60
C LEU A 836 51.83 -7.03 -13.68
N VAL A 837 50.66 -6.53 -13.29
CA VAL A 837 49.73 -5.84 -14.19
C VAL A 837 50.46 -4.67 -14.86
N HIS A 838 51.22 -3.88 -14.10
CA HIS A 838 51.98 -2.75 -14.66
C HIS A 838 53.08 -3.18 -15.65
N LYS A 839 53.81 -4.27 -15.38
CA LYS A 839 54.92 -4.74 -16.24
C LYS A 839 54.45 -5.51 -17.48
N LEU A 840 53.36 -6.27 -17.37
CA LEU A 840 52.92 -7.22 -18.40
C LEU A 840 51.87 -6.64 -19.34
N LEU A 841 51.19 -5.55 -19.00
CA LEU A 841 50.30 -4.86 -19.94
C LEU A 841 51.10 -4.13 -21.02
N PRO A 842 50.72 -4.23 -22.30
CA PRO A 842 51.32 -3.42 -23.35
C PRO A 842 50.97 -1.92 -23.18
N ALA A 843 51.92 -1.04 -23.52
CA ALA A 843 51.81 0.43 -23.40
C ALA A 843 50.70 1.10 -24.27
N THR A 844 49.85 0.31 -24.91
CA THR A 844 48.85 0.76 -25.91
C THR A 844 47.44 0.97 -25.34
N TRP A 845 47.26 0.97 -24.02
CA TRP A 845 45.96 1.23 -23.39
C TRP A 845 45.64 2.73 -23.45
N SER A 846 44.64 3.11 -24.27
CA SER A 846 44.13 4.49 -24.37
C SER A 846 43.28 4.88 -23.15
N GLU A 847 43.13 6.18 -22.86
CA GLU A 847 42.27 6.71 -21.78
C GLU A 847 40.84 6.14 -21.78
N HIS A 848 40.31 5.78 -22.95
CA HIS A 848 38.97 5.20 -23.10
C HIS A 848 38.78 3.90 -22.29
N VAL A 849 39.81 3.06 -22.19
CA VAL A 849 39.74 1.74 -21.52
C VAL A 849 39.63 1.90 -19.99
N TRP A 850 40.29 2.91 -19.43
CA TRP A 850 40.19 3.24 -18.00
C TRP A 850 38.79 3.75 -17.63
N ARG A 851 38.20 4.60 -18.49
CA ARG A 851 36.83 5.13 -18.28
C ARG A 851 35.75 4.05 -18.39
N GLU A 852 35.87 3.11 -19.35
CA GLU A 852 34.93 1.99 -19.48
C GLU A 852 34.89 1.10 -18.22
N ARG A 853 36.03 0.99 -17.52
CA ARG A 853 36.15 0.23 -16.26
C ARG A 853 35.82 1.04 -15.01
N GLY A 854 35.52 2.33 -15.14
CA GLY A 854 35.22 3.22 -14.01
C GLY A 854 36.42 3.54 -13.11
N LEU A 855 37.65 3.39 -13.63
CA LEU A 855 38.89 3.61 -12.89
C LEU A 855 39.56 4.94 -13.30
N GLN A 856 40.34 5.50 -12.38
CA GLN A 856 41.21 6.66 -12.70
C GLN A 856 42.41 6.21 -13.53
N GLU A 857 42.97 7.12 -14.33
CA GLU A 857 44.13 6.81 -15.16
C GLU A 857 45.31 6.38 -14.28
N LYS A 858 45.96 5.25 -14.62
CA LYS A 858 47.08 4.65 -13.88
C LYS A 858 46.72 4.12 -12.48
N ASP A 859 45.44 3.88 -12.16
CA ASP A 859 45.02 3.17 -10.94
C ASP A 859 45.25 1.66 -11.07
N TRP A 860 46.53 1.25 -11.04
CA TRP A 860 46.95 -0.15 -11.20
C TRP A 860 46.43 -1.06 -10.09
N LEU A 861 46.33 -0.55 -8.86
CA LEU A 861 45.82 -1.29 -7.71
C LEU A 861 44.32 -1.56 -7.84
N GLY A 862 43.53 -0.55 -8.25
CA GLY A 862 42.11 -0.72 -8.56
C GLY A 862 41.87 -1.71 -9.70
N LEU A 863 42.70 -1.64 -10.75
CA LEU A 863 42.64 -2.59 -11.87
C LEU A 863 42.96 -4.03 -11.42
N THR A 864 44.02 -4.24 -10.63
CA THR A 864 44.38 -5.57 -10.10
C THR A 864 43.24 -6.18 -9.28
N ALA A 865 42.60 -5.39 -8.41
CA ALA A 865 41.49 -5.88 -7.60
C ALA A 865 40.21 -6.16 -8.40
N GLN A 866 39.93 -5.35 -9.43
CA GLN A 866 38.84 -5.62 -10.37
C GLN A 866 39.09 -6.92 -11.13
N LEU A 867 40.32 -7.16 -11.62
CA LEU A 867 40.68 -8.41 -12.29
C LEU A 867 40.54 -9.62 -11.36
N PHE A 868 40.95 -9.52 -10.10
CA PHE A 868 40.72 -10.58 -9.11
C PHE A 868 39.22 -10.83 -8.87
N SER A 869 38.43 -9.77 -8.80
CA SER A 869 36.97 -9.86 -8.62
C SER A 869 36.26 -10.49 -9.83
N GLU A 870 36.75 -10.23 -11.04
CA GLU A 870 36.26 -10.85 -12.28
C GLU A 870 36.60 -12.35 -12.37
N VAL A 871 37.76 -12.77 -11.87
CA VAL A 871 38.19 -14.19 -11.90
C VAL A 871 37.44 -15.03 -10.88
N PHE A 872 37.29 -14.53 -9.64
CA PHE A 872 36.64 -15.23 -8.54
C PHE A 872 35.32 -14.57 -8.16
N SER A 873 35.37 -13.52 -7.35
CA SER A 873 34.23 -12.71 -6.90
C SER A 873 34.76 -11.52 -6.09
N PRO A 874 33.95 -10.47 -5.84
CA PRO A 874 34.34 -9.39 -4.94
C PRO A 874 34.60 -9.86 -3.50
N ASP A 875 34.07 -11.02 -3.10
CA ASP A 875 34.27 -11.61 -1.77
C ASP A 875 35.70 -12.11 -1.54
N LEU A 876 36.53 -12.25 -2.59
CA LEU A 876 37.96 -12.55 -2.45
C LEU A 876 38.73 -11.43 -1.74
N LEU A 877 38.28 -10.18 -1.89
CA LEU A 877 38.89 -8.99 -1.27
C LEU A 877 38.59 -8.87 0.23
N VAL A 878 37.77 -9.77 0.77
CA VAL A 878 37.52 -9.92 2.21
C VAL A 878 38.47 -10.99 2.75
N PRO A 879 39.37 -10.66 3.70
CA PRO A 879 40.27 -11.64 4.29
C PRO A 879 39.50 -12.69 5.11
N LEU A 880 40.01 -13.91 5.14
CA LEU A 880 39.48 -15.00 5.96
C LEU A 880 39.61 -14.67 7.46
N GLN A 881 38.57 -14.94 8.26
CA GLN A 881 38.62 -14.80 9.72
C GLN A 881 39.11 -16.09 10.39
N ASP A 882 39.61 -16.00 11.62
CA ASP A 882 40.09 -17.17 12.38
C ASP A 882 38.97 -18.18 12.71
N ASP A 883 37.70 -17.73 12.73
CA ASP A 883 36.52 -18.57 12.96
C ASP A 883 35.96 -19.21 11.67
N ASP A 884 36.46 -18.83 10.48
CA ASP A 884 35.93 -19.31 9.20
C ASP A 884 36.42 -20.74 8.87
N VAL A 885 35.48 -21.60 8.49
CA VAL A 885 35.75 -23.00 8.09
C VAL A 885 36.16 -23.03 6.61
N ALA A 886 37.43 -23.33 6.32
CA ALA A 886 37.95 -23.25 4.96
C ALA A 886 38.88 -24.42 4.54
N TYR A 887 38.83 -24.80 3.26
CA TYR A 887 39.68 -25.84 2.64
C TYR A 887 40.63 -25.24 1.62
N LYS A 888 41.90 -25.66 1.63
CA LYS A 888 42.90 -25.19 0.65
C LYS A 888 42.65 -25.82 -0.72
N LEU A 889 42.69 -25.01 -1.79
CA LEU A 889 42.62 -25.51 -3.17
C LEU A 889 43.87 -26.32 -3.53
N GLU A 890 43.67 -27.52 -4.08
CA GLU A 890 44.74 -28.43 -4.47
C GLU A 890 45.35 -28.04 -5.82
N GLN A 891 46.59 -28.49 -6.04
CA GLN A 891 47.33 -28.36 -7.29
C GLN A 891 47.60 -29.76 -7.85
N ALA A 892 47.53 -29.94 -9.16
CA ALA A 892 47.90 -31.21 -9.78
C ALA A 892 49.37 -31.57 -9.44
N PRO A 893 49.67 -32.84 -9.12
CA PRO A 893 50.96 -33.25 -8.55
C PRO A 893 52.18 -33.05 -9.47
N ASP A 894 51.96 -32.82 -10.77
CA ASP A 894 53.02 -32.67 -11.78
C ASP A 894 53.21 -31.20 -12.26
N THR A 895 52.55 -30.21 -11.64
CA THR A 895 52.64 -28.78 -12.02
C THR A 895 53.58 -27.98 -11.12
N GLU A 896 54.67 -27.42 -11.67
CA GLU A 896 55.61 -26.57 -10.92
C GLU A 896 55.29 -25.06 -11.08
N LEU A 897 55.01 -24.37 -9.96
CA LEU A 897 54.81 -22.91 -9.87
C LEU A 897 56.08 -22.14 -9.44
N SER A 898 57.25 -22.76 -9.56
CA SER A 898 58.55 -22.24 -9.09
C SER A 898 58.92 -20.89 -9.70
N SER A 899 58.65 -20.66 -10.98
CA SER A 899 58.89 -19.37 -11.65
C SER A 899 58.09 -18.20 -11.06
N LEU A 900 56.86 -18.44 -10.59
CA LEU A 900 56.07 -17.42 -9.88
C LEU A 900 56.62 -17.20 -8.46
N SER A 901 57.18 -18.25 -7.86
CA SER A 901 57.79 -18.21 -6.52
C SER A 901 59.06 -17.35 -6.49
N ASP A 902 59.86 -17.38 -7.55
CA ASP A 902 61.05 -16.53 -7.69
C ASP A 902 60.70 -15.05 -7.92
N MET A 903 59.58 -14.78 -8.60
CA MET A 903 59.03 -13.43 -8.74
C MET A 903 58.47 -12.88 -7.41
N VAL A 904 57.86 -13.73 -6.58
CA VAL A 904 57.37 -13.35 -5.24
C VAL A 904 58.53 -12.91 -4.34
N ARG A 905 59.71 -13.54 -4.49
CA ARG A 905 60.90 -13.23 -3.68
C ARG A 905 61.66 -11.96 -4.09
N SER A 906 61.42 -11.42 -5.28
CA SER A 906 62.25 -10.35 -5.87
C SER A 906 61.62 -8.96 -5.94
N ASN A 907 60.32 -8.77 -5.64
CA ASN A 907 59.60 -7.49 -5.85
C ASN A 907 58.65 -7.04 -4.71
N ALA A 908 58.98 -7.28 -3.44
CA ALA A 908 58.16 -6.78 -2.33
C ALA A 908 58.32 -5.26 -2.16
N VAL A 909 57.48 -4.47 -2.84
CA VAL A 909 57.32 -3.04 -2.59
C VAL A 909 56.12 -2.84 -1.67
N GLU A 910 56.34 -2.17 -0.53
CA GLU A 910 55.30 -1.90 0.44
C GLU A 910 54.37 -0.79 -0.09
N MET A 911 53.12 -1.15 -0.37
CA MET A 911 52.07 -0.26 -0.86
C MET A 911 50.84 -0.39 0.04
N ASP A 912 50.14 0.72 0.29
CA ASP A 912 48.90 0.71 1.08
C ASP A 912 47.75 0.09 0.29
N VAL A 913 47.31 -1.10 0.72
CA VAL A 913 46.26 -1.91 0.10
C VAL A 913 44.90 -1.69 0.78
N SER A 914 44.85 -0.91 1.86
CA SER A 914 43.68 -0.74 2.73
C SER A 914 42.47 -0.14 2.00
N ARG A 915 42.70 0.63 0.92
CA ARG A 915 41.65 1.21 0.07
C ARG A 915 40.79 0.16 -0.63
N VAL A 916 41.33 -1.04 -0.86
CA VAL A 916 40.69 -2.06 -1.71
C VAL A 916 40.34 -3.34 -0.94
N MET A 917 41.01 -3.60 0.19
CA MET A 917 40.60 -4.67 1.10
C MET A 917 39.31 -4.28 1.82
N HIS A 918 38.30 -5.14 1.75
CA HIS A 918 37.02 -4.91 2.41
C HIS A 918 37.02 -5.50 3.82
N ALA A 919 36.52 -4.73 4.79
CA ALA A 919 36.23 -5.28 6.11
C ALA A 919 35.14 -6.37 5.96
N PRO A 920 35.21 -7.47 6.74
CA PRO A 920 34.17 -8.47 6.76
C PRO A 920 32.85 -7.78 7.08
N LYS A 921 31.81 -8.03 6.28
CA LYS A 921 30.45 -7.56 6.57
C LYS A 921 30.10 -8.08 7.97
N GLY A 922 30.19 -7.21 8.97
CA GLY A 922 29.88 -7.57 10.35
C GLY A 922 28.45 -8.06 10.43
N ARG A 923 28.15 -8.94 11.39
CA ARG A 923 26.78 -9.39 11.66
C ARG A 923 25.83 -8.23 12.00
N VAL A 924 26.38 -7.13 12.52
CA VAL A 924 25.67 -5.91 12.95
C VAL A 924 25.37 -5.01 11.75
N HIS A 925 24.10 -4.88 11.39
CA HIS A 925 23.64 -4.05 10.28
C HIS A 925 22.97 -2.78 10.81
N VAL A 926 23.72 -1.67 10.81
CA VAL A 926 23.17 -0.35 11.18
C VAL A 926 22.72 0.38 9.92
N HIS A 927 21.44 0.76 9.87
CA HIS A 927 20.85 1.48 8.75
C HIS A 927 21.13 2.98 8.83
N ALA A 928 21.34 3.61 7.68
CA ALA A 928 21.45 5.06 7.60
C ALA A 928 20.12 5.72 8.06
N PRO A 929 20.16 6.79 8.86
CA PRO A 929 18.97 7.43 9.37
C PRO A 929 18.28 8.24 8.27
N VAL A 930 16.94 8.19 8.25
CA VAL A 930 16.09 8.97 7.34
C VAL A 930 14.97 9.58 8.17
N LEU A 931 14.63 10.84 7.87
CA LEU A 931 13.52 11.55 8.49
C LEU A 931 12.59 12.05 7.38
N ASP A 932 11.33 11.66 7.45
CA ASP A 932 10.33 12.05 6.45
C ASP A 932 9.90 13.51 6.64
N LEU A 933 9.56 14.18 5.53
CA LEU A 933 9.07 15.56 5.57
C LEU A 933 7.72 15.71 6.33
N SER A 934 6.94 14.64 6.45
CA SER A 934 5.69 14.60 7.20
C SER A 934 5.87 14.85 8.70
N VAL A 935 7.06 14.58 9.25
CA VAL A 935 7.38 14.79 10.66
C VAL A 935 7.25 16.27 11.06
N PHE A 936 7.42 17.19 10.11
CA PHE A 936 7.33 18.64 10.31
C PHE A 936 5.90 19.21 10.19
N ILE A 937 4.93 18.41 9.73
CA ILE A 937 3.58 18.89 9.43
C ILE A 937 2.57 18.32 10.46
N PRO A 938 1.84 19.17 11.21
CA PRO A 938 0.93 18.71 12.26
C PRO A 938 -0.22 17.80 11.80
N GLN A 939 -0.66 17.93 10.55
CA GLN A 939 -1.81 17.19 10.01
C GLN A 939 -1.45 15.97 9.16
N SER A 940 -0.18 15.76 8.82
CA SER A 940 0.20 14.51 8.16
C SER A 940 0.30 13.43 9.22
N SER A 941 -0.59 12.43 9.17
CA SER A 941 -0.34 11.22 9.93
C SER A 941 0.99 10.64 9.45
N PRO A 942 1.93 10.31 10.34
CA PRO A 942 3.09 9.55 9.91
C PRO A 942 2.55 8.24 9.38
N SER A 943 2.71 8.01 8.08
CA SER A 943 2.45 6.72 7.47
C SER A 943 3.44 5.74 8.11
N THR A 944 3.02 5.11 9.20
CA THR A 944 3.68 3.89 9.66
C THR A 944 3.60 2.95 8.46
N THR A 945 4.75 2.69 7.84
CA THR A 945 4.99 1.59 6.90
C THR A 945 4.81 0.26 7.61
N SER A 946 3.69 0.07 8.31
CA SER A 946 3.13 -1.24 8.56
C SER A 946 2.39 -1.60 7.29
N ALA A 947 2.85 -2.68 6.65
CA ALA A 947 2.25 -3.23 5.45
C ALA A 947 0.72 -3.13 5.52
N GLN A 948 0.10 -2.51 4.51
CA GLN A 948 -1.33 -2.68 4.26
C GLN A 948 -1.60 -4.19 4.23
N CYS A 949 -2.09 -4.71 5.35
CA CYS A 949 -2.51 -6.09 5.46
C CYS A 949 -3.65 -6.25 4.47
N LYS A 950 -3.32 -6.88 3.35
CA LYS A 950 -4.22 -7.43 2.34
C LYS A 950 -5.46 -7.96 3.06
N ARG A 951 -6.64 -7.41 2.70
CA ARG A 951 -8.00 -7.82 3.06
C ARG A 951 -8.08 -8.65 4.35
N ALA A 952 -8.53 -8.00 5.44
CA ALA A 952 -8.87 -8.69 6.68
C ALA A 952 -9.69 -9.97 6.37
N PRO A 953 -9.27 -11.14 6.87
CA PRO A 953 -10.00 -12.39 6.66
C PRO A 953 -11.41 -12.27 7.22
N TRP A 954 -12.38 -12.83 6.50
CA TRP A 954 -13.82 -12.85 6.79
C TRP A 954 -14.23 -13.42 8.17
N LYS A 955 -13.27 -13.90 8.98
CA LYS A 955 -13.53 -14.63 10.23
C LYS A 955 -13.18 -13.91 11.54
N VAL A 956 -12.60 -12.71 11.53
CA VAL A 956 -12.36 -11.96 12.78
C VAL A 956 -12.54 -10.47 12.53
N ARG A 957 -13.64 -9.92 13.06
CA ARG A 957 -13.80 -8.50 13.35
C ARG A 957 -14.30 -8.38 14.79
N ARG A 958 -13.38 -8.34 15.74
CA ARG A 958 -13.50 -7.29 16.75
C ARG A 958 -12.72 -6.14 16.16
N ALA A 959 -13.39 -5.01 15.92
CA ALA A 959 -12.67 -3.77 15.73
C ALA A 959 -11.80 -3.64 16.99
N VAL A 960 -10.49 -3.82 16.84
CA VAL A 960 -9.53 -3.28 17.79
C VAL A 960 -10.01 -1.86 17.99
N ARG A 961 -10.47 -1.51 19.21
CA ARG A 961 -10.88 -0.15 19.53
C ARG A 961 -9.80 0.74 18.94
N SER A 962 -10.18 1.62 18.02
CA SER A 962 -9.26 2.49 17.30
C SER A 962 -8.27 3.03 18.32
N SER A 963 -7.00 2.64 18.17
CA SER A 963 -5.92 3.15 19.01
C SER A 963 -6.12 4.66 19.10
N THR A 964 -6.25 5.17 20.32
CA THR A 964 -6.41 6.60 20.57
C THR A 964 -5.32 7.34 19.79
N GLU A 965 -5.75 8.11 18.80
CA GLU A 965 -4.87 8.70 17.78
C GLU A 965 -3.90 9.67 18.45
N LEU A 966 -2.61 9.33 18.42
CA LEU A 966 -1.48 10.22 18.68
C LEU A 966 -0.93 10.66 17.31
N PRO A 967 -0.74 11.96 17.03
CA PRO A 967 -0.96 13.13 17.90
C PRO A 967 -2.44 13.50 18.14
N PRO A 968 -2.74 14.33 19.17
CA PRO A 968 -4.09 14.83 19.42
C PRO A 968 -4.59 15.66 18.24
N ALA A 969 -5.88 15.48 17.90
CA ALA A 969 -6.51 16.14 16.76
C ALA A 969 -6.83 17.62 17.04
N VAL A 970 -5.79 18.46 17.12
CA VAL A 970 -5.95 19.91 17.27
C VAL A 970 -6.65 20.47 16.03
N PRO A 971 -7.77 21.21 16.18
CA PRO A 971 -8.53 21.77 15.07
C PRO A 971 -7.75 22.86 14.32
N HIS A 972 -8.14 23.11 13.07
CA HIS A 972 -7.61 24.24 12.31
C HIS A 972 -7.91 25.59 13.03
N PRO A 973 -6.99 26.57 13.03
CA PRO A 973 -7.15 27.86 13.73
C PRO A 973 -8.45 28.61 13.40
N ALA A 974 -8.90 28.59 12.14
CA ALA A 974 -10.19 29.19 11.77
C ALA A 974 -11.39 28.58 12.54
N LYS A 975 -11.34 27.28 12.85
CA LYS A 975 -12.36 26.61 13.68
C LYS A 975 -12.21 26.98 15.16
N ILE A 976 -10.98 27.18 15.65
CA ILE A 976 -10.71 27.67 17.01
C ILE A 976 -11.33 29.05 17.20
N ALA A 977 -11.10 29.96 16.24
CA ALA A 977 -11.68 31.31 16.24
C ALA A 977 -13.21 31.29 16.39
N LEU A 978 -13.92 30.44 15.63
CA LEU A 978 -15.36 30.30 15.75
C LEU A 978 -15.81 29.69 17.09
N ILE A 979 -15.04 28.75 17.66
CA ILE A 979 -15.34 28.17 18.98
C ILE A 979 -15.23 29.25 20.07
N ILE A 980 -14.19 30.09 20.02
CA ILE A 980 -14.01 31.22 20.93
C ILE A 980 -15.14 32.24 20.74
N PHE A 981 -15.45 32.61 19.49
CA PHE A 981 -16.56 33.53 19.20
C PHE A 981 -17.90 33.03 19.74
N ASN A 982 -18.20 31.73 19.57
CA ASN A 982 -19.42 31.11 20.10
C ASN A 982 -19.46 31.00 21.62
N ARG A 983 -18.30 31.00 22.30
CA ARG A 983 -18.21 31.04 23.76
C ARG A 983 -18.59 32.42 24.29
N ASP A 984 -18.18 33.47 23.57
CA ASP A 984 -18.23 34.86 24.04
C ASP A 984 -19.47 35.63 23.53
N ASN A 985 -20.25 35.09 22.59
CA ASN A 985 -21.44 35.73 22.01
C ASN A 985 -22.74 34.92 22.20
N GLU A 986 -23.88 35.60 22.38
CA GLU A 986 -25.20 34.98 22.59
C GLU A 986 -25.78 34.30 21.34
N ASP A 987 -25.35 34.71 20.14
CA ASP A 987 -25.76 34.12 18.86
C ASP A 987 -24.68 33.20 18.28
N PRO A 988 -24.72 31.88 18.54
CA PRO A 988 -23.70 30.96 18.07
C PRO A 988 -23.80 30.70 16.56
N ILE A 989 -22.64 30.64 15.91
CA ILE A 989 -22.49 30.18 14.53
C ILE A 989 -22.64 28.65 14.51
N PRO A 990 -23.53 28.06 13.67
CA PRO A 990 -23.78 26.62 13.65
C PRO A 990 -22.61 25.86 13.00
N LEU A 991 -21.64 25.43 13.81
CA LEU A 991 -20.45 24.67 13.39
C LEU A 991 -20.80 23.34 12.68
N ASP A 992 -21.96 22.77 12.98
CA ASP A 992 -22.43 21.52 12.40
C ASP A 992 -22.99 21.66 10.98
N SER A 993 -23.35 22.88 10.58
CA SER A 993 -23.96 23.14 9.28
C SER A 993 -23.01 22.76 8.15
N ASP A 994 -23.50 22.05 7.14
CA ASP A 994 -22.71 21.69 5.96
C ASP A 994 -22.15 22.94 5.26
N ALA A 995 -22.89 24.05 5.30
CA ALA A 995 -22.44 25.33 4.80
C ALA A 995 -21.23 25.86 5.59
N CYS A 996 -21.25 25.75 6.93
CA CYS A 996 -20.13 26.19 7.77
C CYS A 996 -18.86 25.38 7.49
N LYS A 997 -19.00 24.06 7.31
CA LYS A 997 -17.87 23.17 6.97
C LYS A 997 -17.28 23.51 5.61
N GLN A 998 -18.11 23.72 4.59
CA GLN A 998 -17.64 24.11 3.26
C GLN A 998 -16.91 25.46 3.27
N VAL A 999 -17.40 26.42 4.05
CA VAL A 999 -16.72 27.71 4.21
C VAL A 999 -15.39 27.56 4.94
N LEU A 1000 -15.34 26.78 6.02
CA LEU A 1000 -14.11 26.51 6.76
C LEU A 1000 -13.07 25.74 5.94
N GLU A 1001 -13.51 24.80 5.11
CA GLU A 1001 -12.63 24.07 4.18
C GLU A 1001 -12.04 25.02 3.13
N ALA A 1002 -12.85 25.93 2.57
CA ALA A 1002 -12.39 26.94 1.62
C ALA A 1002 -11.39 27.92 2.24
N VAL A 1003 -11.62 28.34 3.50
CA VAL A 1003 -10.70 29.20 4.26
C VAL A 1003 -9.42 28.47 4.64
N GLY A 1004 -9.49 27.17 4.99
CA GLY A 1004 -8.33 26.38 5.39
C GLY A 1004 -7.42 25.91 4.24
N CYS A 1005 -7.95 25.73 3.02
CA CYS A 1005 -7.19 25.21 1.87
C CYS A 1005 -6.46 26.29 1.04
N GLY A 1006 -6.58 27.58 1.36
CA GLY A 1006 -5.89 28.64 0.61
C GLY A 1006 -6.16 28.62 -0.91
N GLY A 1007 -7.34 28.16 -1.34
CA GLY A 1007 -7.71 28.06 -2.76
C GLY A 1007 -7.00 26.99 -3.61
N GLY A 1008 -6.18 26.10 -3.04
CA GLY A 1008 -5.50 25.01 -3.76
C GLY A 1008 -6.09 23.61 -3.46
N PRO A 1009 -6.13 22.66 -4.42
CA PRO A 1009 -6.63 21.31 -4.16
C PRO A 1009 -5.71 20.52 -3.22
N PRO A 1010 -6.26 19.73 -2.29
CA PRO A 1010 -5.48 18.90 -1.38
C PRO A 1010 -4.96 17.66 -2.13
N GLY A 1011 -3.65 17.57 -2.37
CA GLY A 1011 -3.08 16.35 -2.96
C GLY A 1011 -1.61 16.35 -3.38
N VAL A 1012 -0.90 17.48 -3.38
CA VAL A 1012 0.43 17.54 -4.03
C VAL A 1012 1.62 17.33 -3.06
N LEU A 1013 1.41 17.41 -1.74
CA LEU A 1013 2.53 17.42 -0.78
C LEU A 1013 3.02 16.03 -0.30
N ALA A 1014 2.36 14.94 -0.71
CA ALA A 1014 2.69 13.58 -0.26
C ALA A 1014 3.59 12.76 -1.21
N SER A 1015 4.00 13.30 -2.36
CA SER A 1015 4.80 12.54 -3.36
C SER A 1015 6.09 13.26 -3.77
N GLY A 1016 6.95 13.54 -2.79
CA GLY A 1016 8.31 14.04 -3.03
C GLY A 1016 9.35 12.95 -2.87
N THR A 1017 9.43 12.00 -3.80
CA THR A 1017 10.66 11.19 -3.98
C THR A 1017 11.53 11.87 -5.04
N PRO A 1018 12.85 12.01 -4.82
CA PRO A 1018 13.74 12.55 -5.84
C PRO A 1018 13.84 11.57 -7.01
N SER A 1019 13.71 12.12 -8.20
CA SER A 1019 13.73 11.43 -9.50
C SER A 1019 15.00 10.59 -9.71
N GLU A 1020 14.85 9.27 -9.80
CA GLU A 1020 15.72 8.44 -10.64
C GLU A 1020 15.03 8.19 -11.98
N SER A 1021 15.77 8.49 -13.04
CA SER A 1021 15.43 8.34 -14.43
C SER A 1021 15.30 6.88 -14.85
N SER A 1022 14.16 6.47 -15.39
CA SER A 1022 14.11 5.62 -16.58
C SER A 1022 12.69 5.52 -17.15
N LEU A 1023 12.63 5.79 -18.45
CA LEU A 1023 11.57 5.50 -19.41
C LEU A 1023 10.82 4.19 -19.13
N HIS A 1024 9.50 4.26 -19.06
CA HIS A 1024 8.59 3.46 -19.89
C HIS A 1024 7.17 4.03 -19.75
N ALA A 1025 6.69 4.63 -20.84
CA ALA A 1025 5.29 4.95 -21.04
C ALA A 1025 4.55 3.67 -21.43
N GLU A 1026 3.42 3.39 -20.79
CA GLU A 1026 2.22 2.89 -21.45
C GLU A 1026 0.99 3.05 -20.55
N ASP A 1027 -0.10 3.47 -21.19
CA ASP A 1027 -1.37 3.91 -20.64
C ASP A 1027 -2.16 2.84 -19.88
N VAL A 1028 -2.85 3.23 -18.79
CA VAL A 1028 -4.25 2.81 -18.55
C VAL A 1028 -4.98 3.90 -17.75
N SER A 1029 -5.75 4.73 -18.44
CA SER A 1029 -6.77 5.59 -17.86
C SER A 1029 -7.98 4.75 -17.42
N LEU A 1030 -8.27 4.67 -16.12
CA LEU A 1030 -9.55 4.17 -15.61
C LEU A 1030 -10.27 5.30 -14.87
N GLN A 1031 -11.16 5.97 -15.62
CA GLN A 1031 -12.21 6.82 -15.06
C GLN A 1031 -13.21 5.97 -14.26
N PRO A 1032 -13.74 6.46 -13.12
CA PRO A 1032 -14.83 5.81 -12.42
C PRO A 1032 -16.15 6.02 -13.18
N TYR A 1033 -16.87 4.91 -13.40
CA TYR A 1033 -18.18 4.85 -14.04
C TYR A 1033 -19.19 5.80 -13.40
N GLY A 1034 -19.79 6.63 -14.27
CA GLY A 1034 -20.83 7.58 -13.93
C GLY A 1034 -22.18 6.94 -13.62
N ALA A 1035 -22.86 7.52 -12.65
CA ALA A 1035 -24.30 7.45 -12.49
C ALA A 1035 -24.97 8.48 -13.41
N ALA A 1036 -25.80 8.02 -14.33
CA ALA A 1036 -26.88 8.77 -14.98
C ALA A 1036 -28.05 7.79 -15.13
N TYR A 1037 -29.30 8.13 -14.87
CA TYR A 1037 -30.10 8.99 -15.74
C TYR A 1037 -31.19 9.75 -14.96
N THR A 1038 -31.16 11.08 -15.01
CA THR A 1038 -32.38 11.90 -15.08
C THR A 1038 -32.26 12.79 -16.32
N ARG A 1039 -33.16 12.54 -17.27
CA ARG A 1039 -33.16 13.11 -18.62
C ARG A 1039 -33.83 14.49 -18.59
N ALA A 1040 -33.05 15.56 -18.50
CA ALA A 1040 -33.53 16.91 -18.81
C ALA A 1040 -33.31 17.18 -20.31
N ARG A 1041 -34.40 17.33 -21.06
CA ARG A 1041 -34.37 17.75 -22.47
C ARG A 1041 -34.04 19.25 -22.55
N HIS A 1042 -32.87 19.60 -23.07
CA HIS A 1042 -32.64 20.91 -23.67
C HIS A 1042 -33.18 20.89 -25.10
N SER A 1043 -34.16 21.73 -25.39
CA SER A 1043 -34.56 22.07 -26.76
C SER A 1043 -33.69 23.21 -27.25
N THR A 1044 -32.78 22.89 -28.16
CA THR A 1044 -32.09 23.85 -29.03
C THR A 1044 -33.10 24.42 -30.04
N SER A 1045 -33.24 25.75 -30.05
CA SER A 1045 -33.94 26.50 -31.09
C SER A 1045 -33.11 26.54 -32.37
N VAL A 1046 -33.74 26.16 -33.49
CA VAL A 1046 -33.46 26.66 -34.84
C VAL A 1046 -34.62 27.56 -35.23
#